data_AF-A0A428XR25-F1
#
_entry.id   AF-A0A428XR25-F1
#
_cell.length_a   1.000
_cell.length_b   1.000
_cell.length_c   1.000
_cell.angle_alpha   90.00
_cell.angle_beta   90.00
_cell.angle_gamma   90.00
#
_symmetry.space_group_name_H-M   'P 1'
#
loop_
_entity.id
_entity.type
_entity.pdbx_description
1 polymer ?
#
loop_
_entity_poly.entity_id
_entity_poly.type
_entity_poly.pdbx_seq_one_letter_code
_entity_poly.pdbx_strand_id
1 'polypeptide(L)'
;ITEATVNGADGGGGGTCDYPADVLDLRNWYIGLPIGEPEKPKNVEQPALATYSIDPWFRATEDCTAVQFRAAVNGVTTSGSNYPRSELREMSGSAKASWSSTSGTHTMVIDQAITALPKEKPDIVAGQIHGGSDDLSVFRLEGSKLYVTDENEKHTLLTDNYVLGTRFQVKFEVSDGKIRAYYNGALKATIAKNFSTGYFKAGAYTQANCERSSPCSESNYGEVKIYGLTVTHSANQAPGRTVNVANSTQLQSAFSGAQAGDRIVLADGQYTIGKLSGKNGTASQPITVVAANRGKAVINDGQLEVANSSYVTFEGLKWTNKSTLKITSSNNVRLTRNHFRLTEESSLKWVLIGGADSHHNRIDHNLFEEKHQLGNFITIDGSATQQSQHDLIDHNHFRDIGPRAQNEMEAIRVGQSAISQSNGFTVIESNLFENCDGDPEIISVKSNDNIVRYNTFRTSQGTLSHRHGNRGTLHGNFFLGEGKAGTGGIRIYGQDHKIYNNYFEGLTGTGHDAALQVDGGDVDTSGALNAHWRVYRASVVNNTFVNNVSNIEVGANYNLAPVDSTIADNVVTGSQGKLFNERKVPVNMTYAGNVGWPTGSATVGVTSGVRTVDPLLARDGSVHRLGAGSPAIDAGAGGHAFVTDDMDGQARAGSIDAGADEHSSSGVTRGPLTSTDVGP
;
A
#
# COMPACT_ATOMS: atom_id res chain seq x y z
N ILE A 1 -15.63 -13.29 6.52
CA ILE A 1 -15.06 -12.77 5.26
C ILE A 1 -13.55 -12.80 5.31
N THR A 2 -12.90 -13.88 4.87
CA THR A 2 -11.43 -13.90 4.73
C THR A 2 -11.16 -12.73 3.83
N GLU A 3 -10.74 -11.59 4.37
CA GLU A 3 -10.11 -10.56 3.55
C GLU A 3 -8.74 -11.12 3.18
N ALA A 4 -8.74 -12.09 2.25
CA ALA A 4 -7.78 -12.03 1.18
C ALA A 4 -8.26 -10.85 0.31
N THR A 5 -7.97 -9.64 0.76
CA THR A 5 -7.85 -8.55 -0.19
C THR A 5 -6.62 -8.92 -1.00
N VAL A 6 -6.85 -9.67 -2.07
CA VAL A 6 -5.93 -9.71 -3.18
C VAL A 6 -6.02 -8.31 -3.77
N ASN A 7 -5.18 -7.42 -3.25
CA ASN A 7 -4.88 -6.17 -3.91
C ASN A 7 -4.49 -6.59 -5.33
N GLY A 8 -5.28 -6.18 -6.33
CA GLY A 8 -4.67 -6.01 -7.65
C GLY A 8 -3.45 -5.15 -7.40
N ALA A 9 -2.30 -5.53 -7.96
CA ALA A 9 -1.18 -4.62 -7.99
C ALA A 9 -1.73 -3.28 -8.48
N ASP A 10 -1.63 -2.24 -7.67
CA ASP A 10 -1.86 -0.88 -8.13
C ASP A 10 -0.95 -0.73 -9.35
N GLY A 11 -1.55 -0.74 -10.55
CA GLY A 11 -0.83 -0.69 -11.81
C GLY A 11 -0.04 0.61 -11.84
N GLY A 12 1.26 0.51 -11.59
CA GLY A 12 2.16 1.65 -11.50
C GLY A 12 3.54 1.30 -10.94
N GLY A 13 4.02 0.08 -11.17
CA GLY A 13 5.41 -0.31 -10.93
C GLY A 13 6.16 -0.39 -12.26
N GLY A 14 6.86 0.68 -12.65
CA GLY A 14 7.80 0.72 -13.79
C GLY A 14 9.08 -0.09 -13.55
N GLY A 15 8.96 -1.28 -12.95
CA GLY A 15 9.89 -2.36 -13.24
C GLY A 15 9.62 -2.88 -14.65
N THR A 16 10.60 -3.53 -15.26
CA THR A 16 10.27 -4.45 -16.35
C THR A 16 9.29 -5.49 -15.79
N CYS A 17 8.06 -5.55 -16.30
CA CYS A 17 7.16 -6.66 -16.00
C CYS A 17 7.60 -7.86 -16.85
N ASP A 18 8.68 -8.50 -16.40
CA ASP A 18 9.22 -9.67 -17.09
C ASP A 18 8.21 -10.83 -17.06
N TYR A 19 7.31 -10.83 -16.06
CA TYR A 19 6.35 -11.89 -15.83
C TYR A 19 4.92 -11.37 -15.62
N PRO A 20 3.90 -12.12 -16.06
CA PRO A 20 2.50 -11.89 -15.71
C PRO A 20 2.21 -11.69 -14.21
N ALA A 21 3.00 -12.33 -13.34
CA ALA A 21 2.86 -12.19 -11.89
C ALA A 21 3.28 -10.81 -11.34
N ASP A 22 3.99 -10.01 -12.15
CA ASP A 22 4.32 -8.63 -11.82
C ASP A 22 3.12 -7.68 -12.05
N VAL A 23 2.15 -8.11 -12.86
CA VAL A 23 0.95 -7.33 -13.22
C VAL A 23 -0.29 -7.80 -12.47
N LEU A 24 -0.48 -9.11 -12.31
CA LEU A 24 -1.60 -9.71 -11.58
C LEU A 24 -1.10 -10.49 -10.36
N ASP A 25 -1.86 -10.49 -9.25
CA ASP A 25 -1.57 -11.40 -8.13
C ASP A 25 -1.94 -12.84 -8.48
N LEU A 26 -0.92 -13.62 -8.86
CA LEU A 26 -1.06 -15.02 -9.27
C LEU A 26 -0.77 -16.02 -8.16
N ARG A 27 -0.64 -15.59 -6.89
CA ARG A 27 -0.25 -16.48 -5.77
C ARG A 27 -1.22 -17.65 -5.56
N ASN A 28 -2.51 -17.42 -5.81
CA ASN A 28 -3.57 -18.41 -5.68
C ASN A 28 -4.10 -18.86 -7.04
N TRP A 29 -3.22 -19.10 -8.01
CA TRP A 29 -3.59 -19.57 -9.33
C TRP A 29 -2.58 -20.59 -9.87
N TYR A 30 -3.04 -21.45 -10.78
CA TYR A 30 -2.16 -22.03 -11.80
C TYR A 30 -2.65 -21.61 -13.18
N ILE A 31 -1.76 -21.56 -14.18
CA ILE A 31 -2.12 -21.31 -15.59
C ILE A 31 -2.13 -22.62 -16.37
N GLY A 32 -3.21 -22.89 -17.11
CA GLY A 32 -3.25 -23.93 -18.13
C GLY A 32 -3.03 -23.32 -19.52
N LEU A 33 -2.11 -23.88 -20.30
CA LEU A 33 -1.67 -23.34 -21.59
C LEU A 33 -2.05 -24.24 -22.77
N PRO A 34 -2.23 -23.69 -23.99
CA PRO A 34 -2.69 -24.43 -25.17
C PRO A 34 -1.55 -25.20 -25.86
N ILE A 35 -0.56 -25.63 -25.10
CA ILE A 35 0.64 -26.36 -25.56
C ILE A 35 0.86 -27.58 -24.67
N GLY A 36 1.63 -28.55 -25.14
CA GLY A 36 1.90 -29.79 -24.41
C GLY A 36 1.63 -31.01 -25.29
N GLU A 37 1.37 -32.13 -24.64
CA GLU A 37 1.00 -33.37 -25.34
C GLU A 37 -0.51 -33.40 -25.61
N PRO A 38 -0.98 -34.14 -26.62
CA PRO A 38 -2.42 -34.32 -26.87
C PRO A 38 -3.19 -34.67 -25.58
N GLU A 39 -4.29 -33.96 -25.35
CA GLU A 39 -5.14 -34.03 -24.14
C GLU A 39 -4.49 -33.62 -22.80
N LYS A 40 -3.22 -33.21 -22.81
CA LYS A 40 -2.42 -32.87 -21.62
C LYS A 40 -1.79 -31.48 -21.79
N PRO A 41 -2.58 -30.41 -21.61
CA PRO A 41 -2.06 -29.05 -21.68
C PRO A 41 -1.04 -28.83 -20.57
N LYS A 42 -0.06 -27.97 -20.85
CA LYS A 42 0.96 -27.57 -19.89
C LYS A 42 0.29 -26.73 -18.81
N ASN A 43 0.32 -27.23 -17.58
CA ASN A 43 -0.01 -26.44 -16.40
C ASN A 43 1.27 -25.91 -15.77
N VAL A 44 1.27 -24.64 -15.36
CA VAL A 44 2.36 -24.04 -14.58
C VAL A 44 1.79 -23.59 -13.24
N GLU A 45 2.24 -24.24 -12.17
CA GLU A 45 1.84 -23.99 -10.79
C GLU A 45 2.93 -23.19 -10.04
N GLN A 46 2.62 -22.69 -8.84
CA GLN A 46 3.61 -22.08 -7.97
C GLN A 46 4.65 -23.11 -7.49
N PRO A 47 5.93 -22.72 -7.28
CA PRO A 47 6.47 -21.36 -7.40
C PRO A 47 6.86 -20.96 -8.83
N ALA A 48 6.82 -21.87 -9.81
CA ALA A 48 7.27 -21.60 -11.18
C ALA A 48 6.44 -20.48 -11.84
N LEU A 49 5.13 -20.42 -11.56
CA LEU A 49 4.25 -19.40 -12.11
C LEU A 49 4.68 -17.96 -11.76
N ALA A 50 5.31 -17.74 -10.59
CA ALA A 50 5.78 -16.42 -10.17
C ALA A 50 6.77 -15.78 -11.15
N THR A 51 7.49 -16.59 -11.95
CA THR A 51 8.47 -16.12 -12.92
C THR A 51 8.29 -16.78 -14.29
N TYR A 52 7.05 -17.11 -14.65
CA TYR A 52 6.75 -17.77 -15.92
C TYR A 52 6.06 -16.84 -16.91
N SER A 53 6.65 -16.72 -18.10
CA SER A 53 6.09 -15.99 -19.24
C SER A 53 6.35 -16.78 -20.52
N ILE A 54 5.41 -16.74 -21.46
CA ILE A 54 5.54 -17.36 -22.78
C ILE A 54 4.71 -16.61 -23.83
N ASP A 55 5.39 -16.02 -24.81
CA ASP A 55 4.73 -15.40 -25.96
C ASP A 55 4.32 -16.47 -26.99
N PRO A 56 3.11 -16.41 -27.58
CA PRO A 56 2.06 -15.42 -27.35
C PRO A 56 1.01 -15.84 -26.30
N TRP A 57 1.16 -17.01 -25.67
CA TRP A 57 0.08 -17.64 -24.91
C TRP A 57 -0.23 -16.98 -23.57
N PHE A 58 0.80 -16.49 -22.86
CA PHE A 58 0.68 -15.94 -21.52
C PHE A 58 1.87 -15.02 -21.21
N ARG A 59 1.68 -13.71 -21.33
CA ARG A 59 2.73 -12.69 -21.11
C ARG A 59 2.14 -11.41 -20.56
N ALA A 60 2.95 -10.62 -19.85
CA ALA A 60 2.62 -9.23 -19.60
C ALA A 60 2.61 -8.44 -20.92
N THR A 61 1.76 -7.41 -21.00
CA THR A 61 1.82 -6.44 -22.10
C THR A 61 3.05 -5.56 -21.96
N GLU A 62 3.53 -5.00 -23.07
CA GLU A 62 4.76 -4.17 -23.10
C GLU A 62 4.66 -2.92 -22.22
N ASP A 63 3.45 -2.42 -21.99
CA ASP A 63 3.15 -1.30 -21.10
C ASP A 63 2.93 -1.70 -19.63
N CYS A 64 3.05 -2.99 -19.31
CA CYS A 64 2.82 -3.55 -17.96
C CYS A 64 1.43 -3.28 -17.37
N THR A 65 0.44 -2.94 -18.20
CA THR A 65 -0.93 -2.65 -17.74
C THR A 65 -1.83 -3.86 -17.67
N ALA A 66 -1.49 -4.95 -18.38
CA ALA A 66 -2.32 -6.13 -18.48
C ALA A 66 -1.51 -7.40 -18.68
N VAL A 67 -2.16 -8.54 -18.49
CA VAL A 67 -1.67 -9.84 -18.90
C VAL A 67 -2.47 -10.31 -20.12
N GLN A 68 -1.76 -10.67 -21.18
CA GLN A 68 -2.32 -11.28 -22.38
C GLN A 68 -2.48 -12.78 -22.19
N PHE A 69 -3.68 -13.27 -22.47
CA PHE A 69 -4.03 -14.68 -22.57
C PHE A 69 -4.44 -14.97 -24.01
N ARG A 70 -3.73 -15.87 -24.69
CA ARG A 70 -4.07 -16.27 -26.06
C ARG A 70 -4.20 -17.78 -26.17
N ALA A 71 -5.22 -18.25 -26.89
CA ALA A 71 -5.34 -19.65 -27.26
C ALA A 71 -5.75 -19.79 -28.72
N ALA A 72 -4.88 -20.41 -29.53
CA ALA A 72 -5.15 -20.68 -30.93
C ALA A 72 -6.01 -21.92 -31.14
N VAL A 73 -6.77 -21.97 -32.23
CA VAL A 73 -7.71 -23.06 -32.56
C VAL A 73 -7.02 -24.41 -32.79
N ASN A 74 -5.72 -24.42 -33.07
CA ASN A 74 -4.89 -25.62 -33.18
C ASN A 74 -4.16 -25.99 -31.87
N GLY A 75 -4.46 -25.29 -30.78
CA GLY A 75 -3.86 -25.54 -29.47
C GLY A 75 -4.29 -26.87 -28.84
N VAL A 76 -3.46 -27.36 -27.93
CA VAL A 76 -3.75 -28.56 -27.12
C VAL A 76 -4.96 -28.31 -26.23
N THR A 77 -5.85 -29.30 -26.18
CA THR A 77 -7.02 -29.28 -25.28
C THR A 77 -6.77 -30.14 -24.06
N THR A 78 -7.50 -29.87 -22.98
CA THR A 78 -7.57 -30.77 -21.82
C THR A 78 -8.42 -31.99 -22.16
N SER A 79 -8.07 -33.18 -21.67
CA SER A 79 -8.95 -34.35 -21.75
C SER A 79 -10.37 -34.00 -21.27
N GLY A 80 -11.39 -34.35 -22.09
CA GLY A 80 -12.79 -33.99 -21.85
C GLY A 80 -13.21 -32.60 -22.34
N SER A 81 -12.29 -31.76 -22.85
CA SER A 81 -12.57 -30.45 -23.44
C SER A 81 -12.33 -30.47 -24.95
N ASN A 82 -13.28 -29.90 -25.70
CA ASN A 82 -13.18 -29.79 -27.16
C ASN A 82 -12.31 -28.61 -27.62
N TYR A 83 -12.00 -27.69 -26.72
CA TYR A 83 -11.42 -26.40 -27.08
C TYR A 83 -10.14 -26.05 -26.30
N PRO A 84 -9.21 -25.31 -26.91
CA PRO A 84 -7.95 -24.90 -26.31
C PRO A 84 -8.12 -23.67 -25.41
N ARG A 85 -7.21 -23.52 -24.45
CA ARG A 85 -7.27 -22.45 -23.45
C ARG A 85 -5.90 -21.95 -23.02
N SER A 86 -5.82 -20.65 -22.73
CA SER A 86 -4.81 -20.04 -21.87
C SER A 86 -5.55 -19.38 -20.72
N GLU A 87 -5.65 -20.09 -19.60
CA GLU A 87 -6.67 -19.80 -18.60
C GLU A 87 -6.19 -20.13 -17.18
N LEU A 88 -6.31 -19.17 -16.28
CA LEU A 88 -6.02 -19.34 -14.87
C LEU A 88 -7.09 -20.19 -14.21
N ARG A 89 -6.66 -21.08 -13.32
CA ARG A 89 -7.53 -21.85 -12.43
C ARG A 89 -7.18 -21.49 -10.99
N GLU A 90 -8.17 -21.03 -10.25
CA GLU A 90 -8.08 -20.64 -8.84
C GLU A 90 -7.43 -21.74 -7.97
N MET A 91 -6.61 -21.35 -7.00
CA MET A 91 -6.00 -22.24 -6.02
C MET A 91 -6.31 -21.72 -4.62
N SER A 92 -6.11 -22.58 -3.63
CA SER A 92 -6.17 -22.27 -2.20
C SER A 92 -4.83 -22.67 -1.61
N GLY A 93 -3.84 -21.77 -1.69
CA GLY A 93 -2.44 -22.13 -1.48
C GLY A 93 -1.97 -23.15 -2.53
N SER A 94 -1.43 -24.29 -2.10
CA SER A 94 -1.01 -25.38 -3.00
C SER A 94 -2.14 -26.33 -3.41
N ALA A 95 -3.33 -26.20 -2.83
CA ALA A 95 -4.48 -27.05 -3.16
C ALA A 95 -5.38 -26.38 -4.21
N LYS A 96 -6.12 -27.19 -5.00
CA LYS A 96 -7.17 -26.67 -5.89
C LYS A 96 -8.33 -26.12 -5.06
N ALA A 97 -8.75 -24.88 -5.30
CA ALA A 97 -9.89 -24.30 -4.59
C ALA A 97 -11.19 -25.07 -4.92
N SER A 98 -12.03 -25.29 -3.93
CA SER A 98 -13.33 -25.94 -4.12
C SER A 98 -14.29 -25.42 -3.06
N TRP A 99 -15.33 -24.72 -3.46
CA TRP A 99 -16.25 -24.04 -2.56
C TRP A 99 -17.72 -24.28 -2.94
N SER A 100 -18.62 -24.06 -1.98
CA SER A 100 -20.06 -24.30 -2.15
C SER A 100 -20.79 -22.99 -2.37
N SER A 101 -21.77 -22.97 -3.27
CA SER A 101 -22.64 -21.80 -3.44
C SER A 101 -23.55 -21.52 -2.24
N THR A 102 -23.71 -22.50 -1.36
CA THR A 102 -24.50 -22.39 -0.12
C THR A 102 -23.65 -22.17 1.12
N SER A 103 -22.32 -22.01 0.97
CA SER A 103 -21.42 -21.80 2.10
C SER A 103 -20.39 -20.73 1.82
N GLY A 104 -20.81 -19.48 1.80
CA GLY A 104 -19.90 -18.38 1.60
C GLY A 104 -20.50 -17.24 0.84
N THR A 105 -19.73 -16.17 0.78
CA THR A 105 -19.76 -15.29 -0.38
C THR A 105 -18.45 -15.46 -1.12
N HIS A 106 -18.51 -15.94 -2.36
CA HIS A 106 -17.34 -16.11 -3.21
C HIS A 106 -17.45 -15.12 -4.35
N THR A 107 -16.49 -14.22 -4.48
CA THR A 107 -16.53 -13.13 -5.45
C THR A 107 -15.30 -13.18 -6.31
N MET A 108 -15.47 -13.09 -7.63
CA MET A 108 -14.41 -12.83 -8.58
C MET A 108 -14.76 -11.56 -9.36
N VAL A 109 -13.84 -10.60 -9.41
CA VAL A 109 -13.91 -9.40 -10.24
C VAL A 109 -12.81 -9.47 -11.29
N ILE A 110 -13.17 -9.28 -12.56
CA ILE A 110 -12.23 -9.24 -13.69
C ILE A 110 -12.41 -7.91 -14.41
N ASP A 111 -11.33 -7.15 -14.53
CA ASP A 111 -11.21 -5.99 -15.42
C ASP A 111 -10.41 -6.42 -16.66
N GLN A 112 -11.06 -6.41 -17.83
CA GLN A 112 -10.55 -7.07 -19.02
C GLN A 112 -10.99 -6.44 -20.34
N ALA A 113 -10.31 -6.81 -21.42
CA ALA A 113 -10.74 -6.58 -22.80
C ALA A 113 -10.53 -7.86 -23.61
N ILE A 114 -11.56 -8.28 -24.35
CA ILE A 114 -11.44 -9.31 -25.39
C ILE A 114 -10.92 -8.61 -26.66
N THR A 115 -9.75 -9.01 -27.13
CA THR A 115 -8.99 -8.32 -28.20
C THR A 115 -8.97 -9.09 -29.53
N ALA A 116 -9.24 -10.39 -29.51
CA ALA A 116 -9.35 -11.19 -30.73
C ALA A 116 -10.37 -12.33 -30.58
N LEU A 117 -10.98 -12.69 -31.71
CA LEU A 117 -11.88 -13.84 -31.84
C LEU A 117 -11.41 -14.74 -32.99
N PRO A 118 -11.60 -16.06 -32.87
CA PRO A 118 -11.36 -16.99 -33.97
C PRO A 118 -12.31 -16.71 -35.15
N LYS A 119 -11.90 -17.05 -36.38
CA LYS A 119 -12.52 -16.53 -37.60
C LYS A 119 -13.94 -17.02 -37.90
N GLU A 120 -14.19 -18.33 -37.92
CA GLU A 120 -15.49 -18.87 -38.39
C GLU A 120 -16.46 -19.16 -37.24
N LYS A 121 -15.94 -19.43 -36.04
CA LYS A 121 -16.72 -19.59 -34.82
C LYS A 121 -16.25 -18.58 -33.78
N PRO A 122 -16.61 -17.28 -33.92
CA PRO A 122 -16.04 -16.15 -33.17
C PRO A 122 -16.53 -16.09 -31.73
N ASP A 123 -16.27 -17.16 -30.99
CA ASP A 123 -16.76 -17.39 -29.65
C ASP A 123 -15.57 -17.52 -28.69
N ILE A 124 -15.66 -16.87 -27.53
CA ILE A 124 -14.65 -16.98 -26.47
C ILE A 124 -15.30 -16.84 -25.10
N VAL A 125 -14.79 -17.60 -24.13
CA VAL A 125 -15.09 -17.41 -22.71
C VAL A 125 -13.93 -16.66 -22.06
N ALA A 126 -14.25 -15.58 -21.33
CA ALA A 126 -13.27 -14.67 -20.73
C ALA A 126 -13.21 -14.76 -19.18
N GLY A 127 -14.22 -15.38 -18.57
CA GLY A 127 -14.26 -15.65 -17.14
C GLY A 127 -15.40 -16.58 -16.78
N GLN A 128 -15.20 -17.45 -15.79
CA GLN A 128 -16.15 -18.53 -15.50
C GLN A 128 -16.14 -18.98 -14.04
N ILE A 129 -17.27 -19.55 -13.64
CA ILE A 129 -17.40 -20.47 -12.51
C ILE A 129 -17.49 -21.87 -13.09
N HIS A 130 -16.61 -22.76 -12.66
CA HIS A 130 -16.65 -24.18 -13.03
C HIS A 130 -16.98 -25.02 -11.79
N GLY A 131 -17.67 -26.15 -11.95
CA GLY A 131 -18.00 -27.05 -10.85
C GLY A 131 -18.08 -28.51 -11.30
N GLY A 132 -17.49 -29.42 -10.54
CA GLY A 132 -17.46 -30.84 -10.92
C GLY A 132 -16.83 -31.04 -12.31
N SER A 133 -17.64 -31.53 -13.27
CA SER A 133 -17.22 -31.83 -14.65
C SER A 133 -17.59 -30.79 -15.69
N ASP A 134 -18.28 -29.69 -15.35
CA ASP A 134 -18.74 -28.71 -16.35
C ASP A 134 -18.77 -27.25 -15.81
N ASP A 135 -18.96 -26.30 -16.72
CA ASP A 135 -19.13 -24.88 -16.42
C ASP A 135 -20.49 -24.63 -15.73
N LEU A 136 -20.48 -23.87 -14.64
CA LEU A 136 -21.70 -23.48 -13.91
C LEU A 136 -22.29 -22.17 -14.47
N SER A 137 -21.43 -21.22 -14.83
CA SER A 137 -21.80 -19.96 -15.48
C SER A 137 -20.55 -19.29 -16.05
N VAL A 138 -20.65 -18.69 -17.24
CA VAL A 138 -19.53 -18.05 -17.91
C VAL A 138 -19.90 -16.67 -18.47
N PHE A 139 -18.91 -15.78 -18.58
CA PHE A 139 -18.96 -14.59 -19.43
C PHE A 139 -18.43 -14.96 -20.83
N ARG A 140 -19.33 -15.05 -21.81
CA ARG A 140 -19.04 -15.53 -23.18
C ARG A 140 -19.37 -14.46 -24.21
N LEU A 141 -18.41 -14.14 -25.06
CA LEU A 141 -18.64 -13.32 -26.26
C LEU A 141 -18.86 -14.26 -27.45
N GLU A 142 -19.92 -14.02 -28.21
CA GLU A 142 -20.21 -14.68 -29.49
C GLU A 142 -20.42 -13.61 -30.57
N GLY A 143 -19.44 -13.47 -31.47
CA GLY A 143 -19.37 -12.34 -32.39
C GLY A 143 -19.28 -11.01 -31.63
N SER A 144 -20.34 -10.19 -31.69
CA SER A 144 -20.43 -8.92 -30.96
C SER A 144 -21.29 -9.01 -29.67
N LYS A 145 -21.86 -10.18 -29.36
CA LYS A 145 -22.84 -10.33 -28.29
C LYS A 145 -22.22 -10.98 -27.06
N LEU A 146 -22.11 -10.22 -25.98
CA LEU A 146 -21.59 -10.67 -24.70
C LEU A 146 -22.73 -11.16 -23.81
N TYR A 147 -22.62 -12.39 -23.31
CA TYR A 147 -23.60 -13.04 -22.45
C TYR A 147 -23.00 -13.43 -21.11
N VAL A 148 -23.86 -13.52 -20.10
CA VAL A 148 -23.69 -14.47 -18.99
C VAL A 148 -24.56 -15.70 -19.26
N THR A 149 -24.01 -16.88 -19.00
CA THR A 149 -24.71 -18.16 -19.20
C THR A 149 -25.23 -18.75 -17.89
N ASP A 150 -26.23 -19.63 -17.99
CA ASP A 150 -26.51 -20.65 -16.97
C ASP A 150 -26.08 -21.99 -17.58
N GLU A 151 -25.01 -22.59 -17.04
CA GLU A 151 -24.27 -23.66 -17.70
C GLU A 151 -23.90 -23.28 -19.14
N ASN A 152 -24.41 -24.03 -20.12
CA ASN A 152 -24.13 -23.88 -21.53
C ASN A 152 -25.14 -22.98 -22.26
N GLU A 153 -26.24 -22.58 -21.60
CA GLU A 153 -27.31 -21.80 -22.21
C GLU A 153 -27.12 -20.29 -22.01
N LYS A 154 -27.43 -19.50 -23.04
CA LYS A 154 -27.41 -18.03 -22.98
C LYS A 154 -28.52 -17.55 -22.03
N HIS A 155 -28.15 -17.09 -20.85
CA HIS A 155 -29.11 -16.65 -19.84
C HIS A 155 -29.43 -15.14 -19.97
N THR A 156 -28.42 -14.27 -19.91
CA THR A 156 -28.61 -12.81 -20.02
C THR A 156 -27.63 -12.20 -21.00
N LEU A 157 -28.15 -11.44 -21.96
CA LEU A 157 -27.37 -10.58 -22.84
C LEU A 157 -26.89 -9.34 -22.05
N LEU A 158 -25.58 -9.13 -22.00
CA LEU A 158 -24.94 -8.00 -21.31
C LEU A 158 -24.76 -6.80 -22.24
N THR A 159 -24.35 -7.07 -23.48
CA THR A 159 -24.27 -6.12 -24.60
C THR A 159 -24.34 -6.87 -25.93
N ASP A 160 -24.94 -6.29 -26.97
CA ASP A 160 -25.02 -6.87 -28.32
C ASP A 160 -24.07 -6.24 -29.35
N ASN A 161 -23.32 -5.21 -28.95
CA ASN A 161 -22.46 -4.41 -29.83
C ASN A 161 -21.02 -4.28 -29.28
N TYR A 162 -20.51 -5.33 -28.63
CA TYR A 162 -19.15 -5.32 -28.11
C TYR A 162 -18.13 -5.12 -29.25
N VAL A 163 -17.26 -4.14 -29.08
CA VAL A 163 -16.15 -3.85 -30.00
C VAL A 163 -14.88 -4.44 -29.39
N LEU A 164 -14.14 -5.24 -30.17
CA LEU A 164 -12.86 -5.83 -29.72
C LEU A 164 -11.91 -4.75 -29.19
N GLY A 165 -11.26 -5.04 -28.07
CA GLY A 165 -10.40 -4.10 -27.34
C GLY A 165 -11.13 -3.16 -26.37
N THR A 166 -12.46 -3.15 -26.34
CA THR A 166 -13.22 -2.37 -25.34
C THR A 166 -12.95 -2.94 -23.95
N ARG A 167 -12.42 -2.12 -23.04
CA ARG A 167 -12.23 -2.51 -21.63
C ARG A 167 -13.57 -2.51 -20.88
N PHE A 168 -13.81 -3.54 -20.09
CA PHE A 168 -15.01 -3.71 -19.28
C PHE A 168 -14.71 -4.52 -18.02
N GLN A 169 -15.55 -4.33 -16.99
CA GLN A 169 -15.48 -5.10 -15.77
C GLN A 169 -16.65 -6.09 -15.68
N VAL A 170 -16.36 -7.32 -15.28
CA VAL A 170 -17.35 -8.30 -14.88
C VAL A 170 -17.11 -8.78 -13.45
N LYS A 171 -18.19 -9.13 -12.75
CA LYS A 171 -18.10 -9.72 -11.42
C LYS A 171 -19.06 -10.89 -11.29
N PHE A 172 -18.56 -12.01 -10.77
CA PHE A 172 -19.39 -13.05 -10.16
C PHE A 172 -19.37 -12.87 -8.65
N GLU A 173 -20.54 -13.00 -8.02
CA GLU A 173 -20.72 -13.07 -6.57
C GLU A 173 -21.65 -14.24 -6.27
N VAL A 174 -21.12 -15.26 -5.60
CA VAL A 174 -21.83 -16.50 -5.27
C VAL A 174 -22.10 -16.56 -3.79
N SER A 175 -23.37 -16.55 -3.40
CA SER A 175 -23.81 -16.79 -2.03
C SER A 175 -25.25 -17.28 -1.99
N ASP A 176 -25.65 -17.90 -0.89
CA ASP A 176 -27.04 -18.32 -0.62
C ASP A 176 -27.68 -19.15 -1.75
N GLY A 177 -26.88 -20.03 -2.37
CA GLY A 177 -27.33 -20.86 -3.49
C GLY A 177 -27.60 -20.07 -4.77
N LYS A 178 -26.99 -18.90 -4.94
CA LYS A 178 -27.20 -18.01 -6.09
C LYS A 178 -25.87 -17.55 -6.66
N ILE A 179 -25.80 -17.44 -7.99
CA ILE A 179 -24.76 -16.74 -8.73
C ILE A 179 -25.32 -15.39 -9.15
N ARG A 180 -24.73 -14.29 -8.67
CA ARG A 180 -25.04 -12.92 -9.12
C ARG A 180 -23.95 -12.47 -10.07
N ALA A 181 -24.34 -12.04 -11.27
CA ALA A 181 -23.41 -11.59 -12.31
C ALA A 181 -23.61 -10.10 -12.59
N TYR A 182 -22.51 -9.35 -12.58
CA TYR A 182 -22.49 -7.90 -12.78
C TYR A 182 -21.64 -7.55 -14.01
N TYR A 183 -22.02 -6.47 -14.68
CA TYR A 183 -21.31 -5.89 -15.82
C TYR A 183 -21.18 -4.37 -15.61
N ASN A 184 -19.95 -3.86 -15.58
CA ASN A 184 -19.61 -2.47 -15.27
C ASN A 184 -20.33 -1.95 -14.00
N GLY A 185 -20.21 -2.72 -12.91
CA GLY A 185 -20.79 -2.40 -11.60
C GLY A 185 -22.30 -2.67 -11.46
N ALA A 186 -23.05 -2.82 -12.55
CA ALA A 186 -24.48 -3.06 -12.51
C ALA A 186 -24.81 -4.57 -12.42
N LEU A 187 -25.69 -4.97 -11.51
CA LEU A 187 -26.22 -6.34 -11.44
C LEU A 187 -27.05 -6.63 -12.70
N LYS A 188 -26.72 -7.69 -13.43
CA LYS A 188 -27.38 -8.08 -14.69
C LYS A 188 -28.15 -9.40 -14.59
N ALA A 189 -27.68 -10.34 -13.79
CA ALA A 189 -28.34 -11.63 -13.60
C ALA A 189 -28.23 -12.13 -12.16
N THR A 190 -29.23 -12.89 -11.72
CA THR A 190 -29.20 -13.69 -10.49
C THR A 190 -29.72 -15.08 -10.85
N ILE A 191 -28.84 -16.07 -10.82
CA ILE A 191 -29.12 -17.46 -11.21
C ILE A 191 -29.18 -18.30 -9.93
N ALA A 192 -30.29 -19.00 -9.68
CA ALA A 192 -30.39 -19.92 -8.56
C ALA A 192 -29.63 -21.21 -8.89
N LYS A 193 -28.55 -21.50 -8.17
CA LYS A 193 -27.62 -22.61 -8.46
C LYS A 193 -27.02 -23.15 -7.16
N ASN A 194 -27.40 -24.38 -6.78
CA ASN A 194 -26.79 -25.09 -5.65
C ASN A 194 -25.69 -26.03 -6.14
N PHE A 195 -24.47 -25.85 -5.64
CA PHE A 195 -23.33 -26.71 -5.96
C PHE A 195 -22.30 -26.69 -4.81
N SER A 196 -21.46 -27.73 -4.72
CA SER A 196 -20.49 -27.90 -3.62
C SER A 196 -19.01 -27.85 -4.05
N THR A 197 -18.74 -27.79 -5.35
CA THR A 197 -17.39 -27.95 -5.93
C THR A 197 -17.01 -26.81 -6.88
N GLY A 198 -17.51 -25.61 -6.61
CA GLY A 198 -17.27 -24.42 -7.41
C GLY A 198 -15.85 -23.90 -7.31
N TYR A 199 -15.38 -23.29 -8.39
CA TYR A 199 -14.15 -22.54 -8.45
C TYR A 199 -14.12 -21.55 -9.60
N PHE A 200 -13.29 -20.52 -9.48
CA PHE A 200 -13.14 -19.48 -10.49
C PHE A 200 -12.05 -19.80 -11.53
N LYS A 201 -12.28 -19.32 -12.75
CA LYS A 201 -11.29 -19.30 -13.83
C LYS A 201 -11.38 -18.01 -14.65
N ALA A 202 -10.25 -17.55 -15.16
CA ALA A 202 -10.14 -16.30 -15.91
C ALA A 202 -9.03 -16.40 -16.98
N GLY A 203 -9.26 -15.86 -18.17
CA GLY A 203 -8.31 -15.91 -19.29
C GLY A 203 -9.02 -16.13 -20.62
N ALA A 204 -8.33 -16.71 -21.60
CA ALA A 204 -8.86 -16.98 -22.93
C ALA A 204 -9.19 -18.47 -23.10
N TYR A 205 -10.49 -18.80 -23.09
CA TYR A 205 -10.98 -20.12 -23.49
C TYR A 205 -11.68 -20.01 -24.86
N THR A 206 -10.87 -20.17 -25.92
CA THR A 206 -11.26 -20.01 -27.32
C THR A 206 -12.24 -21.10 -27.71
N GLN A 207 -13.52 -20.78 -27.89
CA GLN A 207 -14.59 -21.76 -28.15
C GLN A 207 -14.58 -22.30 -29.60
N ALA A 208 -13.40 -22.44 -30.20
CA ALA A 208 -13.18 -22.96 -31.54
C ALA A 208 -11.94 -23.84 -31.58
N ASN A 209 -11.97 -24.83 -32.47
CA ASN A 209 -10.84 -25.71 -32.75
C ASN A 209 -10.70 -25.89 -34.27
N CYS A 210 -9.72 -26.67 -34.72
CA CYS A 210 -9.48 -26.91 -36.15
C CYS A 210 -10.65 -27.54 -36.93
N GLU A 211 -11.60 -28.19 -36.25
CA GLU A 211 -12.82 -28.74 -36.89
C GLU A 211 -13.91 -27.69 -37.08
N ARG A 212 -13.84 -26.58 -36.32
CA ARG A 212 -14.90 -25.56 -36.26
C ARG A 212 -14.45 -24.17 -36.72
N SER A 213 -13.18 -23.98 -37.03
CA SER A 213 -12.66 -22.70 -37.52
C SER A 213 -11.41 -22.86 -38.37
N SER A 214 -11.46 -22.34 -39.59
CA SER A 214 -10.37 -22.28 -40.55
C SER A 214 -9.73 -20.87 -40.63
N PRO A 215 -8.40 -20.76 -40.83
CA PRO A 215 -7.42 -21.84 -40.93
C PRO A 215 -7.13 -22.49 -39.58
N CYS A 216 -6.83 -23.80 -39.59
CA CYS A 216 -6.25 -24.52 -38.45
C CYS A 216 -4.80 -24.08 -38.26
N SER A 217 -4.58 -23.00 -37.52
CA SER A 217 -3.28 -22.34 -37.39
C SER A 217 -3.21 -21.52 -36.10
N GLU A 218 -1.98 -21.31 -35.61
CA GLU A 218 -1.69 -20.43 -34.47
C GLU A 218 -2.14 -18.97 -34.71
N SER A 219 -2.30 -18.57 -35.97
CA SER A 219 -2.81 -17.24 -36.38
C SER A 219 -4.33 -17.08 -36.25
N ASN A 220 -5.07 -18.15 -35.93
CA ASN A 220 -6.51 -18.14 -35.70
C ASN A 220 -6.74 -18.43 -34.21
N TYR A 221 -7.10 -17.42 -33.43
CA TYR A 221 -7.08 -17.49 -31.97
C TYR A 221 -8.13 -16.61 -31.31
N GLY A 222 -8.44 -16.93 -30.07
CA GLY A 222 -9.08 -16.03 -29.12
C GLY A 222 -8.05 -15.37 -28.22
N GLU A 223 -8.27 -14.11 -27.86
CA GLU A 223 -7.37 -13.37 -26.96
C GLU A 223 -8.14 -12.49 -25.97
N VAL A 224 -7.69 -12.52 -24.71
CA VAL A 224 -8.17 -11.68 -23.63
C VAL A 224 -6.98 -10.99 -22.98
N LYS A 225 -7.09 -9.68 -22.73
CA LYS A 225 -6.19 -8.93 -21.84
C LYS A 225 -6.90 -8.71 -20.52
N ILE A 226 -6.27 -9.09 -19.41
CA ILE A 226 -6.78 -8.84 -18.05
C ILE A 226 -5.90 -7.78 -17.39
N TYR A 227 -6.52 -6.66 -17.02
CA TYR A 227 -5.89 -5.51 -16.36
C TYR A 227 -5.96 -5.63 -14.83
N GLY A 228 -6.94 -6.37 -14.32
CA GLY A 228 -7.10 -6.60 -12.89
C GLY A 228 -7.93 -7.85 -12.62
N LEU A 229 -7.53 -8.62 -11.61
CA LEU A 229 -8.18 -9.86 -11.19
C LEU A 229 -8.16 -9.95 -9.68
N THR A 230 -9.35 -9.95 -9.06
CA THR A 230 -9.49 -10.08 -7.61
C THR A 230 -10.46 -11.21 -7.29
N VAL A 231 -10.07 -12.07 -6.36
CA VAL A 231 -10.93 -13.11 -5.79
C VAL A 231 -10.99 -12.93 -4.28
N THR A 232 -12.22 -12.95 -3.75
CA THR A 232 -12.45 -12.94 -2.31
C THR A 232 -13.39 -14.07 -1.93
N HIS A 233 -13.06 -14.81 -0.87
CA HIS A 233 -14.00 -15.73 -0.25
C HIS A 233 -14.36 -15.23 1.14
N SER A 234 -15.63 -15.40 1.45
CA SER A 234 -16.26 -15.13 2.71
C SER A 234 -16.96 -16.43 3.08
N ALA A 235 -16.91 -16.88 4.32
CA ALA A 235 -17.70 -18.02 4.77
C ALA A 235 -19.16 -17.59 4.98
N ASN A 236 -20.15 -18.48 4.73
CA ASN A 236 -21.53 -18.21 5.12
C ASN A 236 -21.52 -18.27 6.63
N GLN A 237 -21.61 -17.11 7.23
CA GLN A 237 -21.62 -17.01 8.67
C GLN A 237 -23.06 -17.12 9.12
N ALA A 238 -23.33 -18.13 9.95
CA ALA A 238 -24.16 -17.84 11.11
C ALA A 238 -23.53 -16.60 11.78
N PRO A 239 -24.28 -15.51 12.02
CA PRO A 239 -23.71 -14.29 12.58
C PRO A 239 -22.89 -14.66 13.82
N GLY A 240 -21.63 -14.22 13.86
CA GLY A 240 -20.82 -14.35 15.06
C GLY A 240 -21.62 -13.82 16.26
N ARG A 241 -21.49 -14.49 17.41
CA ARG A 241 -22.30 -14.15 18.58
C ARG A 241 -22.07 -12.68 18.93
N THR A 242 -23.15 -11.91 18.98
CA THR A 242 -23.09 -10.55 19.54
C THR A 242 -23.17 -10.65 21.05
N VAL A 243 -22.12 -10.16 21.73
CA VAL A 243 -21.99 -10.12 23.18
C VAL A 243 -22.10 -8.67 23.64
N ASN A 244 -23.29 -8.26 24.07
CA ASN A 244 -23.48 -6.92 24.62
C ASN A 244 -22.92 -6.85 26.04
N VAL A 245 -22.12 -5.82 26.33
CA VAL A 245 -21.53 -5.58 27.66
C VAL A 245 -21.82 -4.16 28.13
N ALA A 246 -22.28 -4.02 29.36
CA ALA A 246 -22.67 -2.74 29.97
C ALA A 246 -21.78 -2.33 31.15
N ASN A 247 -20.77 -3.13 31.49
CA ASN A 247 -19.80 -2.84 32.56
C ASN A 247 -18.51 -3.65 32.40
N SER A 248 -17.49 -3.31 33.18
CA SER A 248 -16.17 -3.96 33.17
C SER A 248 -16.18 -5.46 33.48
N THR A 249 -17.05 -5.93 34.38
CA THR A 249 -17.13 -7.36 34.70
C THR A 249 -17.60 -8.15 33.47
N GLN A 250 -18.63 -7.66 32.78
CA GLN A 250 -19.11 -8.27 31.54
C GLN A 250 -18.08 -8.19 30.41
N LEU A 251 -17.35 -7.07 30.28
CA LEU A 251 -16.26 -6.94 29.32
C LEU A 251 -15.16 -7.98 29.58
N GLN A 252 -14.75 -8.16 30.83
CA GLN A 252 -13.74 -9.15 31.20
C GLN A 252 -14.21 -10.59 30.94
N SER A 253 -15.47 -10.91 31.26
CA SER A 253 -16.07 -12.21 30.91
C SER A 253 -16.13 -12.42 29.40
N ALA A 254 -16.45 -11.38 28.63
CA ALA A 254 -16.48 -11.44 27.17
C ALA A 254 -15.08 -11.67 26.59
N PHE A 255 -14.04 -11.01 27.10
CA PHE A 255 -12.64 -11.27 26.71
C PHE A 255 -12.23 -12.70 27.00
N SER A 256 -12.51 -13.21 28.21
CA SER A 256 -12.18 -14.59 28.58
C SER A 256 -12.93 -15.63 27.72
N GLY A 257 -14.17 -15.32 27.31
CA GLY A 257 -15.03 -16.20 26.52
C GLY A 257 -15.01 -15.95 25.01
N ALA A 258 -14.16 -15.05 24.51
CA ALA A 258 -14.15 -14.66 23.11
C ALA A 258 -13.74 -15.84 22.20
N GLN A 259 -14.46 -15.96 21.08
CA GLN A 259 -14.27 -16.94 20.01
C GLN A 259 -14.20 -16.20 18.67
N ALA A 260 -13.60 -16.83 17.66
CA ALA A 260 -13.52 -16.25 16.31
C ALA A 260 -14.91 -15.81 15.81
N GLY A 261 -15.00 -14.58 15.31
CA GLY A 261 -16.23 -13.96 14.82
C GLY A 261 -17.08 -13.25 15.88
N ASP A 262 -16.78 -13.40 17.17
CA ASP A 262 -17.54 -12.71 18.22
C ASP A 262 -17.51 -11.19 18.03
N ARG A 263 -18.67 -10.56 18.25
CA ARG A 263 -18.83 -9.11 18.28
C ARG A 263 -19.18 -8.66 19.69
N ILE A 264 -18.18 -8.19 20.43
CA ILE A 264 -18.33 -7.66 21.78
C ILE A 264 -18.69 -6.18 21.68
N VAL A 265 -19.92 -5.82 22.04
CA VAL A 265 -20.47 -4.47 21.90
C VAL A 265 -20.55 -3.80 23.27
N LEU A 266 -19.75 -2.76 23.48
CA LEU A 266 -19.74 -1.96 24.70
C LEU A 266 -20.84 -0.90 24.59
N ALA A 267 -21.79 -0.92 25.53
CA ALA A 267 -22.72 0.18 25.73
C ALA A 267 -22.00 1.49 26.10
N ASP A 268 -22.72 2.61 26.02
CA ASP A 268 -22.21 3.89 26.49
C ASP A 268 -21.89 3.81 27.99
N GLY A 269 -20.68 4.21 28.38
CA GLY A 269 -20.24 4.06 29.76
C GLY A 269 -18.73 4.14 29.95
N GLN A 270 -18.33 3.91 31.20
CA GLN A 270 -16.94 3.89 31.63
C GLN A 270 -16.51 2.45 31.92
N TYR A 271 -15.31 2.07 31.48
CA TYR A 271 -14.80 0.72 31.59
C TYR A 271 -13.35 0.72 32.07
N THR A 272 -13.10 -0.02 33.15
CA THR A 272 -11.80 -0.65 33.39
C THR A 272 -11.59 -1.77 32.36
N ILE A 273 -10.51 -1.71 31.59
CA ILE A 273 -10.13 -2.75 30.61
C ILE A 273 -9.07 -3.69 31.18
N GLY A 274 -8.98 -4.89 30.60
CA GLY A 274 -8.00 -5.89 31.00
C GLY A 274 -7.33 -6.58 29.81
N LYS A 275 -6.76 -7.75 30.09
CA LYS A 275 -5.99 -8.55 29.13
C LYS A 275 -6.90 -9.45 28.28
N LEU A 276 -6.64 -9.47 26.98
CA LEU A 276 -7.19 -10.41 26.01
C LEU A 276 -6.04 -11.29 25.52
N SER A 277 -6.03 -12.57 25.92
CA SER A 277 -4.90 -13.46 25.69
C SER A 277 -5.32 -14.78 25.08
N GLY A 278 -4.54 -15.27 24.11
CA GLY A 278 -4.80 -16.56 23.44
C GLY A 278 -6.08 -16.57 22.61
N LYS A 279 -6.50 -15.40 22.10
CA LYS A 279 -7.77 -15.25 21.37
C LYS A 279 -7.47 -15.01 19.90
N ASN A 280 -7.90 -15.96 19.08
CA ASN A 280 -7.56 -16.00 17.68
C ASN A 280 -8.85 -16.00 16.87
N GLY A 281 -9.14 -14.84 16.26
CA GLY A 281 -10.05 -14.78 15.15
C GLY A 281 -9.43 -15.40 13.90
N THR A 282 -10.10 -15.22 12.77
CA THR A 282 -9.49 -15.42 11.46
C THR A 282 -9.70 -14.15 10.64
N ALA A 283 -9.01 -14.00 9.52
CA ALA A 283 -9.33 -12.93 8.56
C ALA A 283 -10.83 -12.91 8.27
N SER A 284 -11.45 -14.11 8.24
CA SER A 284 -12.89 -14.26 8.05
C SER A 284 -13.78 -13.98 9.23
N GLN A 285 -13.32 -14.25 10.42
CA GLN A 285 -14.13 -14.13 11.62
C GLN A 285 -13.26 -13.42 12.65
N PRO A 286 -12.97 -12.13 12.45
CA PRO A 286 -12.21 -11.38 13.43
C PRO A 286 -13.03 -11.29 14.72
N ILE A 287 -12.36 -11.25 15.85
CA ILE A 287 -12.98 -10.88 17.11
C ILE A 287 -13.09 -9.36 17.10
N THR A 288 -14.29 -8.81 17.25
CA THR A 288 -14.49 -7.35 17.25
C THR A 288 -14.92 -6.87 18.63
N VAL A 289 -14.27 -5.82 19.12
CA VAL A 289 -14.56 -5.12 20.37
C VAL A 289 -14.91 -3.70 20.01
N VAL A 290 -16.18 -3.34 20.10
CA VAL A 290 -16.70 -2.11 19.49
C VAL A 290 -17.53 -1.29 20.48
N ALA A 291 -17.49 0.03 20.35
CA ALA A 291 -18.50 0.88 20.98
C ALA A 291 -19.86 0.74 20.27
N ALA A 292 -20.95 0.69 21.02
CA ALA A 292 -22.31 0.78 20.47
C ALA A 292 -22.53 2.14 19.79
N ASN A 293 -22.07 3.22 20.43
CA ASN A 293 -21.99 4.56 19.87
C ASN A 293 -20.53 5.05 19.92
N ARG A 294 -19.96 5.41 18.77
CA ARG A 294 -18.55 5.79 18.66
C ARG A 294 -18.18 6.89 19.67
N GLY A 295 -17.09 6.67 20.40
CA GLY A 295 -16.55 7.59 21.41
C GLY A 295 -17.33 7.63 22.73
N LYS A 296 -18.41 6.85 22.89
CA LYS A 296 -19.23 6.83 24.11
C LYS A 296 -18.92 5.67 25.05
N ALA A 297 -18.26 4.62 24.58
CA ALA A 297 -17.61 3.62 25.44
C ALA A 297 -16.19 4.12 25.77
N VAL A 298 -16.00 4.56 27.01
CA VAL A 298 -14.76 5.18 27.49
C VAL A 298 -13.98 4.19 28.33
N ILE A 299 -12.75 3.88 27.91
CA ILE A 299 -11.78 3.13 28.68
C ILE A 299 -11.00 4.12 29.56
N ASN A 300 -11.38 4.20 30.84
CA ASN A 300 -10.83 5.18 31.77
C ASN A 300 -9.88 4.58 32.81
N ASP A 301 -9.78 3.25 32.87
CA ASP A 301 -8.92 2.56 33.81
C ASP A 301 -8.42 1.21 33.25
N GLY A 302 -7.38 0.65 33.88
CA GLY A 302 -6.76 -0.61 33.48
C GLY A 302 -5.79 -0.49 32.29
N GLN A 303 -5.21 -1.62 31.91
CA GLN A 303 -4.26 -1.76 30.80
C GLN A 303 -4.81 -2.79 29.82
N LEU A 304 -5.06 -2.37 28.56
CA LEU A 304 -5.26 -3.33 27.50
C LEU A 304 -3.91 -4.02 27.22
N GLU A 305 -3.91 -5.34 27.27
CA GLU A 305 -2.87 -6.15 26.65
C GLU A 305 -3.55 -7.20 25.77
N VAL A 306 -3.29 -7.13 24.47
CA VAL A 306 -3.61 -8.17 23.50
C VAL A 306 -2.37 -9.06 23.38
N ALA A 307 -2.45 -10.29 23.89
CA ALA A 307 -1.30 -11.19 23.98
C ALA A 307 -1.54 -12.51 23.26
N ASN A 308 -0.56 -13.02 22.50
CA ASN A 308 -0.64 -14.33 21.84
C ASN A 308 -1.97 -14.52 21.07
N SER A 309 -2.39 -13.47 20.36
CA SER A 309 -3.72 -13.35 19.77
C SER A 309 -3.63 -12.92 18.32
N SER A 310 -4.69 -13.17 17.55
CA SER A 310 -4.73 -12.77 16.14
C SER A 310 -6.12 -12.38 15.68
N TYR A 311 -6.19 -11.51 14.67
CA TYR A 311 -7.45 -11.05 14.07
C TYR A 311 -8.43 -10.48 15.10
N VAL A 312 -7.96 -9.49 15.87
CA VAL A 312 -8.75 -8.79 16.89
C VAL A 312 -8.85 -7.32 16.51
N THR A 313 -10.07 -6.77 16.45
CA THR A 313 -10.30 -5.36 16.12
C THR A 313 -10.90 -4.62 17.30
N PHE A 314 -10.33 -3.47 17.65
CA PHE A 314 -10.89 -2.51 18.59
C PHE A 314 -11.36 -1.27 17.84
N GLU A 315 -12.68 -1.04 17.85
CA GLU A 315 -13.30 0.01 17.04
C GLU A 315 -14.13 1.00 17.87
N GLY A 316 -13.91 2.29 17.64
CA GLY A 316 -14.83 3.32 18.12
C GLY A 316 -14.75 3.64 19.61
N LEU A 317 -13.70 3.20 20.31
CA LEU A 317 -13.52 3.42 21.75
C LEU A 317 -12.86 4.77 22.02
N LYS A 318 -13.10 5.33 23.21
CA LYS A 318 -12.36 6.48 23.73
C LYS A 318 -11.41 6.02 24.84
N TRP A 319 -10.14 6.38 24.77
CA TRP A 319 -9.11 5.97 25.73
C TRP A 319 -8.67 7.17 26.55
N THR A 320 -8.90 7.11 27.86
CA THR A 320 -8.47 8.12 28.84
C THR A 320 -7.75 7.52 30.04
N ASN A 321 -7.50 6.21 30.02
CA ASN A 321 -6.78 5.48 31.05
C ASN A 321 -5.32 5.96 31.17
N LYS A 322 -4.62 5.48 32.21
CA LYS A 322 -3.26 5.92 32.57
C LYS A 322 -2.17 4.92 32.20
N SER A 323 -2.46 3.99 31.31
CA SER A 323 -1.59 2.84 31.05
C SER A 323 -1.48 2.54 29.56
N THR A 324 -0.28 2.17 29.14
CA THR A 324 0.03 1.75 27.77
C THR A 324 -0.90 0.63 27.33
N LEU A 325 -1.47 0.75 26.12
CA LEU A 325 -2.08 -0.35 25.40
C LEU A 325 -0.97 -1.18 24.77
N LYS A 326 -0.99 -2.49 24.99
CA LYS A 326 0.06 -3.40 24.50
C LYS A 326 -0.51 -4.41 23.50
N ILE A 327 0.19 -4.60 22.41
CA ILE A 327 0.02 -5.72 21.47
C ILE A 327 1.31 -6.54 21.56
N THR A 328 1.24 -7.68 22.24
CA THR A 328 2.40 -8.50 22.57
C THR A 328 2.29 -9.87 21.89
N SER A 329 3.30 -10.25 21.10
CA SER A 329 3.32 -11.53 20.37
C SER A 329 2.01 -11.83 19.66
N SER A 330 1.51 -10.83 18.94
CA SER A 330 0.19 -10.84 18.33
C SER A 330 0.24 -10.22 16.94
N ASN A 331 -0.64 -10.68 16.06
CA ASN A 331 -0.67 -10.26 14.67
C ASN A 331 -2.08 -10.02 14.17
N ASN A 332 -2.22 -9.25 13.08
CA ASN A 332 -3.55 -8.90 12.54
C ASN A 332 -4.46 -8.26 13.59
N VAL A 333 -3.89 -7.54 14.57
CA VAL A 333 -4.64 -6.73 15.52
C VAL A 333 -4.87 -5.35 14.92
N ARG A 334 -6.11 -4.87 14.96
CA ARG A 334 -6.51 -3.58 14.38
C ARG A 334 -7.05 -2.64 15.45
N LEU A 335 -6.47 -1.44 15.56
CA LEU A 335 -7.02 -0.33 16.34
C LEU A 335 -7.58 0.70 15.35
N THR A 336 -8.90 0.83 15.25
CA THR A 336 -9.52 1.71 14.25
C THR A 336 -10.61 2.62 14.81
N ARG A 337 -10.70 3.85 14.29
CA ARG A 337 -11.78 4.80 14.65
C ARG A 337 -11.85 5.13 16.14
N ASN A 338 -10.73 5.04 16.85
CA ASN A 338 -10.64 5.36 18.27
C ASN A 338 -10.22 6.81 18.50
N HIS A 339 -10.48 7.30 19.71
CA HIS A 339 -9.96 8.56 20.22
C HIS A 339 -9.06 8.27 21.42
N PHE A 340 -7.75 8.48 21.25
CA PHE A 340 -6.75 8.40 22.30
C PHE A 340 -6.47 9.78 22.88
N ARG A 341 -6.71 9.91 24.19
CA ARG A 341 -6.33 11.06 25.02
C ARG A 341 -6.06 10.55 26.44
N LEU A 342 -5.01 9.75 26.56
CA LEU A 342 -4.65 9.07 27.81
C LEU A 342 -4.27 10.11 28.88
N THR A 343 -4.49 9.76 30.14
CA THR A 343 -4.09 10.62 31.26
C THR A 343 -2.64 10.31 31.64
N GLU A 344 -1.78 11.31 31.61
CA GLU A 344 -0.33 11.14 31.84
C GLU A 344 0.10 11.74 33.18
N GLU A 345 0.61 10.91 34.07
CA GLU A 345 1.19 11.34 35.36
C GLU A 345 2.73 11.31 35.35
N SER A 346 3.31 10.62 34.35
CA SER A 346 4.73 10.46 34.11
C SER A 346 4.95 9.98 32.67
N SER A 347 6.19 9.65 32.29
CA SER A 347 6.51 9.10 30.98
C SER A 347 5.61 7.90 30.62
N LEU A 348 4.98 7.96 29.45
CA LEU A 348 4.00 6.99 29.00
C LEU A 348 4.02 6.83 27.47
N LYS A 349 4.28 5.60 27.00
CA LYS A 349 3.97 5.19 25.63
C LYS A 349 2.49 4.82 25.56
N TRP A 350 1.73 5.36 24.62
CA TRP A 350 0.28 5.11 24.58
C TRP A 350 -0.05 3.77 23.95
N VAL A 351 0.49 3.47 22.77
CA VAL A 351 0.38 2.18 22.10
C VAL A 351 1.76 1.57 21.92
N LEU A 352 1.94 0.32 22.36
CA LEU A 352 3.19 -0.44 22.20
C LEU A 352 2.91 -1.77 21.49
N ILE A 353 3.55 -1.98 20.34
CA ILE A 353 3.61 -3.28 19.66
C ILE A 353 4.97 -3.93 19.97
N GLY A 354 4.98 -5.17 20.43
CA GLY A 354 6.22 -5.89 20.76
C GLY A 354 6.01 -7.38 20.95
N GLY A 355 7.03 -8.09 21.43
CA GLY A 355 7.03 -9.55 21.57
C GLY A 355 7.44 -10.29 20.30
N ALA A 356 7.82 -11.55 20.46
CA ALA A 356 8.15 -12.44 19.34
C ALA A 356 6.93 -12.70 18.47
N ASP A 357 7.11 -12.82 17.15
CA ASP A 357 6.06 -13.12 16.18
C ASP A 357 4.93 -12.06 16.09
N SER A 358 5.18 -10.82 16.53
CA SER A 358 4.29 -9.70 16.22
C SER A 358 4.50 -9.23 14.78
N HIS A 359 3.40 -9.09 14.05
CA HIS A 359 3.41 -8.66 12.65
C HIS A 359 2.00 -8.27 12.15
N HIS A 360 1.91 -7.56 11.02
CA HIS A 360 0.65 -7.28 10.31
C HIS A 360 -0.44 -6.63 11.19
N ASN A 361 -0.05 -5.84 12.19
CA ASN A 361 -0.99 -5.06 12.97
C ASN A 361 -1.31 -3.76 12.25
N ARG A 362 -2.51 -3.22 12.47
CA ARG A 362 -2.96 -1.99 11.81
C ARG A 362 -3.48 -0.98 12.83
N ILE A 363 -2.99 0.25 12.75
CA ILE A 363 -3.47 1.37 13.55
C ILE A 363 -3.98 2.41 12.56
N ASP A 364 -5.30 2.55 12.43
CA ASP A 364 -5.87 3.38 11.37
C ASP A 364 -7.08 4.23 11.76
N HIS A 365 -7.30 5.36 11.10
CA HIS A 365 -8.45 6.23 11.34
C HIS A 365 -8.62 6.62 12.82
N ASN A 366 -7.54 6.78 13.59
CA ASN A 366 -7.64 7.18 14.99
C ASN A 366 -7.29 8.66 15.17
N LEU A 367 -7.79 9.26 16.25
CA LEU A 367 -7.32 10.55 16.75
C LEU A 367 -6.41 10.31 17.95
N PHE A 368 -5.18 10.80 17.89
CA PHE A 368 -4.23 10.88 18.99
C PHE A 368 -3.96 12.36 19.27
N GLU A 369 -4.32 12.86 20.45
CA GLU A 369 -4.17 14.29 20.76
C GLU A 369 -3.75 14.55 22.20
N GLU A 370 -3.06 15.66 22.44
CA GLU A 370 -2.84 16.25 23.78
C GLU A 370 -1.93 15.39 24.67
N LYS A 371 -0.75 15.06 24.14
CA LYS A 371 0.30 14.35 24.86
C LYS A 371 1.38 15.32 25.33
N HIS A 372 1.61 15.35 26.65
CA HIS A 372 2.43 16.36 27.32
C HIS A 372 3.50 15.78 28.25
N GLN A 373 3.58 14.46 28.41
CA GLN A 373 4.69 13.78 29.09
C GLN A 373 5.55 13.00 28.09
N LEU A 374 6.78 12.65 28.50
CA LEU A 374 7.67 11.77 27.74
C LEU A 374 6.97 10.45 27.32
N GLY A 375 7.54 9.76 26.35
CA GLY A 375 6.96 8.60 25.66
C GLY A 375 6.34 8.99 24.31
N ASN A 376 5.81 7.99 23.60
CA ASN A 376 5.28 8.16 22.23
C ASN A 376 3.76 7.98 22.16
N PHE A 377 3.11 8.47 21.10
CA PHE A 377 1.77 7.97 20.77
C PHE A 377 1.85 6.49 20.38
N ILE A 378 2.74 6.16 19.45
CA ILE A 378 2.93 4.78 18.98
C ILE A 378 4.39 4.38 19.06
N THR A 379 4.64 3.22 19.66
CA THR A 379 5.93 2.54 19.62
C THR A 379 5.75 1.17 18.98
N ILE A 380 6.49 0.87 17.92
CA ILE A 380 6.54 -0.46 17.32
C ILE A 380 7.94 -1.04 17.57
N ASP A 381 8.06 -1.91 18.56
CA ASP A 381 9.29 -2.66 18.80
C ASP A 381 9.18 -4.04 18.13
N GLY A 382 9.26 -5.11 18.90
CA GLY A 382 9.24 -6.49 18.43
C GLY A 382 9.83 -7.39 19.51
N SER A 383 10.62 -8.39 19.11
CA SER A 383 11.42 -9.20 20.02
C SER A 383 12.76 -8.53 20.37
N ALA A 384 13.60 -9.22 21.14
CA ALA A 384 14.96 -8.75 21.44
C ALA A 384 15.88 -8.67 20.20
N THR A 385 15.51 -9.31 19.08
CA THR A 385 16.36 -9.43 17.88
C THR A 385 15.66 -9.02 16.59
N GLN A 386 14.33 -8.85 16.59
CA GLN A 386 13.53 -8.65 15.40
C GLN A 386 12.43 -7.63 15.68
N GLN A 387 12.36 -6.57 14.87
CA GLN A 387 11.25 -5.62 14.88
C GLN A 387 9.96 -6.28 14.35
N SER A 388 8.81 -5.88 14.84
CA SER A 388 7.48 -6.37 14.42
C SER A 388 7.22 -6.07 12.95
N GLN A 389 6.85 -7.06 12.15
CA GLN A 389 6.95 -6.94 10.70
C GLN A 389 5.64 -6.57 10.00
N HIS A 390 5.69 -5.80 8.93
CA HIS A 390 4.53 -5.46 8.08
C HIS A 390 3.38 -4.77 8.84
N ASP A 391 3.70 -4.05 9.93
CA ASP A 391 2.70 -3.22 10.60
C ASP A 391 2.35 -2.00 9.73
N LEU A 392 1.09 -1.57 9.79
CA LEU A 392 0.56 -0.46 9.01
C LEU A 392 -0.03 0.62 9.93
N ILE A 393 0.45 1.86 9.78
CA ILE A 393 -0.10 3.04 10.45
C ILE A 393 -0.67 3.96 9.37
N ASP A 394 -1.99 4.07 9.26
CA ASP A 394 -2.62 4.81 8.17
C ASP A 394 -3.86 5.65 8.52
N HIS A 395 -4.05 6.79 7.87
CA HIS A 395 -5.23 7.66 8.05
C HIS A 395 -5.48 8.13 9.50
N ASN A 396 -4.43 8.20 10.34
CA ASN A 396 -4.55 8.73 11.69
C ASN A 396 -4.32 10.24 11.71
N HIS A 397 -4.97 10.89 12.67
CA HIS A 397 -4.71 12.27 13.04
C HIS A 397 -3.88 12.29 14.34
N PHE A 398 -2.63 12.68 14.24
CA PHE A 398 -1.76 12.96 15.37
C PHE A 398 -1.67 14.48 15.56
N ARG A 399 -2.00 14.97 16.75
CA ARG A 399 -1.85 16.41 17.02
C ARG A 399 -1.45 16.73 18.44
N ASP A 400 -0.86 17.91 18.59
CA ASP A 400 -0.64 18.54 19.89
C ASP A 400 0.14 17.63 20.87
N ILE A 401 1.25 17.07 20.38
CA ILE A 401 2.28 16.44 21.24
C ILE A 401 3.36 17.48 21.51
N GLY A 402 3.64 17.77 22.78
CA GLY A 402 4.60 18.79 23.18
C GLY A 402 4.48 19.19 24.65
N PRO A 403 5.34 20.08 25.18
CA PRO A 403 6.38 20.84 24.47
C PRO A 403 7.58 19.99 24.07
N ARG A 404 8.47 20.56 23.24
CA ARG A 404 9.69 19.88 22.77
C ARG A 404 10.59 19.44 23.92
N ALA A 405 10.80 18.14 24.03
CA ALA A 405 11.80 17.49 24.86
C ALA A 405 13.09 17.26 24.08
N GLN A 406 14.15 16.88 24.79
CA GLN A 406 15.43 16.53 24.17
C GLN A 406 15.39 15.16 23.46
N ASN A 407 14.60 14.23 23.99
CA ASN A 407 14.49 12.85 23.50
C ASN A 407 13.23 12.18 24.09
N GLU A 408 12.84 11.05 23.50
CA GLU A 408 11.74 10.17 23.91
C GLU A 408 10.34 10.77 23.84
N MET A 409 10.08 11.75 22.97
CA MET A 409 8.74 12.32 22.83
C MET A 409 8.27 12.36 21.37
N GLU A 410 8.73 11.38 20.57
CA GLU A 410 8.32 11.23 19.18
C GLU A 410 6.82 10.90 19.08
N ALA A 411 6.13 11.36 18.04
CA ALA A 411 4.76 10.90 17.78
C ALA A 411 4.77 9.39 17.49
N ILE A 412 5.67 8.94 16.62
CA ILE A 412 5.84 7.53 16.27
C ILE A 412 7.31 7.12 16.37
N ARG A 413 7.57 5.98 17.02
CA ARG A 413 8.87 5.30 16.97
C ARG A 413 8.73 3.88 16.41
N VAL A 414 9.49 3.55 15.36
CA VAL A 414 9.53 2.22 14.75
C VAL A 414 10.90 1.61 14.98
N GLY A 415 10.99 0.62 15.87
CA GLY A 415 12.21 -0.05 16.28
C GLY A 415 12.98 0.70 17.35
N GLN A 416 14.20 0.21 17.59
CA GLN A 416 15.17 0.81 18.50
C GLN A 416 16.59 0.40 18.08
N SER A 417 17.59 1.12 18.58
CA SER A 417 19.01 0.92 18.22
C SER A 417 19.45 -0.55 18.28
N ALA A 418 19.12 -1.27 19.36
CA ALA A 418 19.51 -2.67 19.56
C ALA A 418 18.98 -3.65 18.49
N ILE A 419 17.88 -3.32 17.81
CA ILE A 419 17.26 -4.15 16.75
C ILE A 419 17.28 -3.44 15.39
N SER A 420 18.05 -2.36 15.24
CA SER A 420 18.04 -1.50 14.05
C SER A 420 18.49 -2.17 12.76
N GLN A 421 19.21 -3.29 12.88
CA GLN A 421 19.65 -4.10 11.73
C GLN A 421 18.59 -5.13 11.30
N SER A 422 17.46 -5.24 11.99
CA SER A 422 16.35 -6.11 11.59
C SER A 422 15.41 -5.41 10.62
N ASN A 423 14.72 -6.18 9.77
CA ASN A 423 13.83 -5.65 8.73
C ASN A 423 12.42 -5.53 9.27
N GLY A 424 11.83 -4.35 9.14
CA GLY A 424 10.51 -4.07 9.65
C GLY A 424 9.40 -4.14 8.62
N PHE A 425 9.65 -3.64 7.40
CA PHE A 425 8.59 -3.51 6.39
C PHE A 425 7.36 -2.75 6.91
N THR A 426 7.53 -1.90 7.94
CA THR A 426 6.45 -1.08 8.48
C THR A 426 6.13 0.01 7.48
N VAL A 427 4.84 0.24 7.25
CA VAL A 427 4.35 1.31 6.40
C VAL A 427 3.65 2.36 7.26
N ILE A 428 4.10 3.61 7.16
CA ILE A 428 3.43 4.78 7.75
C ILE A 428 2.92 5.62 6.59
N GLU A 429 1.61 5.61 6.36
CA GLU A 429 1.04 6.29 5.19
C GLU A 429 -0.23 7.08 5.43
N SER A 430 -0.41 8.14 4.66
CA SER A 430 -1.65 8.93 4.67
C SER A 430 -2.07 9.42 6.07
N ASN A 431 -1.12 9.75 6.95
CA ASN A 431 -1.40 10.32 8.27
C ASN A 431 -1.20 11.84 8.27
N LEU A 432 -1.94 12.52 9.14
CA LEU A 432 -1.79 13.95 9.41
C LEU A 432 -1.11 14.16 10.77
N PHE A 433 -0.04 14.94 10.76
CA PHE A 433 0.69 15.40 11.95
C PHE A 433 0.54 16.92 12.07
N GLU A 434 -0.19 17.39 13.07
CA GLU A 434 -0.44 18.82 13.32
C GLU A 434 0.13 19.23 14.67
N ASN A 435 1.04 20.21 14.70
CA ASN A 435 1.69 20.67 15.94
C ASN A 435 2.31 19.52 16.74
N CYS A 436 2.92 18.54 16.06
CA CYS A 436 3.70 17.51 16.71
C CYS A 436 5.09 18.07 17.03
N ASP A 437 5.19 18.74 18.17
CA ASP A 437 6.35 19.51 18.60
C ASP A 437 7.14 18.80 19.73
N GLY A 438 6.84 17.54 20.02
CA GLY A 438 7.34 16.82 21.19
C GLY A 438 8.84 16.55 21.17
N ASP A 439 9.45 16.32 20.01
CA ASP A 439 10.81 15.83 19.90
C ASP A 439 11.46 16.34 18.61
N PRO A 440 12.80 16.48 18.53
CA PRO A 440 13.49 16.61 17.23
C PRO A 440 13.06 15.59 16.16
N GLU A 441 12.52 14.44 16.56
CA GLU A 441 12.00 13.38 15.70
C GLU A 441 10.47 13.29 15.84
N ILE A 442 9.70 13.84 14.90
CA ILE A 442 8.25 13.64 14.83
C ILE A 442 7.98 12.14 14.63
N ILE A 443 8.70 11.56 13.67
CA ILE A 443 8.76 10.12 13.44
C ILE A 443 10.23 9.70 13.54
N SER A 444 10.50 8.66 14.33
CA SER A 444 11.83 8.06 14.45
C SER A 444 11.82 6.61 13.98
N VAL A 445 12.35 6.38 12.78
CA VAL A 445 12.54 5.04 12.21
C VAL A 445 13.92 4.51 12.59
N LYS A 446 13.92 3.34 13.21
CA LYS A 446 15.07 2.71 13.87
C LYS A 446 15.14 1.21 13.52
N SER A 447 14.83 0.86 12.28
CA SER A 447 14.93 -0.49 11.67
C SER A 447 15.06 -0.40 10.14
N ASN A 448 15.33 -1.50 9.45
CA ASN A 448 15.48 -1.51 7.99
C ASN A 448 14.14 -1.64 7.23
N ASP A 449 14.18 -1.29 5.94
CA ASP A 449 13.15 -1.63 4.93
C ASP A 449 11.75 -1.07 5.23
N ASN A 450 11.66 0.06 5.94
CA ASN A 450 10.39 0.73 6.23
C ASN A 450 10.01 1.75 5.15
N ILE A 451 8.72 2.03 5.03
CA ILE A 451 8.16 3.00 4.08
C ILE A 451 7.41 4.08 4.86
N VAL A 452 7.70 5.35 4.55
CA VAL A 452 6.96 6.50 5.07
C VAL A 452 6.49 7.36 3.90
N ARG A 453 5.19 7.36 3.60
CA ARG A 453 4.67 7.97 2.38
C ARG A 453 3.34 8.69 2.52
N TYR A 454 3.09 9.69 1.67
CA TYR A 454 1.78 10.37 1.58
C TYR A 454 1.31 11.02 2.88
N ASN A 455 2.19 11.24 3.85
CA ASN A 455 1.84 11.89 5.11
C ASN A 455 1.90 13.41 4.96
N THR A 456 1.13 14.12 5.77
CA THR A 456 1.20 15.58 5.88
C THR A 456 1.69 15.98 7.26
N PHE A 457 2.78 16.74 7.29
CA PHE A 457 3.34 17.36 8.48
C PHE A 457 3.05 18.84 8.39
N ARG A 458 2.09 19.32 9.18
CA ARG A 458 1.70 20.73 9.22
C ARG A 458 2.12 21.33 10.54
N THR A 459 2.81 22.47 10.48
CA THR A 459 3.23 23.26 11.63
C THR A 459 3.85 22.43 12.76
N SER A 460 4.61 21.37 12.42
CA SER A 460 5.17 20.44 13.39
C SER A 460 6.67 20.68 13.57
N GLN A 461 7.10 20.95 14.79
CA GLN A 461 8.48 21.27 15.13
C GLN A 461 9.30 19.99 15.33
N GLY A 462 9.94 19.52 14.26
CA GLY A 462 10.84 18.37 14.27
C GLY A 462 11.02 17.79 12.86
N THR A 463 11.45 16.54 12.77
CA THR A 463 11.75 15.87 11.49
C THR A 463 11.13 14.47 11.40
N LEU A 464 10.89 14.03 10.16
CA LEU A 464 10.84 12.62 9.81
C LEU A 464 12.29 12.09 9.78
N SER A 465 12.70 11.40 10.83
CA SER A 465 14.06 10.92 11.04
C SER A 465 14.15 9.42 10.76
N HIS A 466 14.84 9.03 9.69
CA HIS A 466 15.35 7.67 9.55
C HIS A 466 16.63 7.54 10.37
N ARG A 467 16.44 7.40 11.68
CA ARG A 467 17.47 7.57 12.71
C ARG A 467 18.47 6.41 12.75
N HIS A 468 18.00 5.18 12.58
CA HIS A 468 18.83 3.97 12.47
C HIS A 468 18.25 3.02 11.42
N GLY A 469 19.02 2.02 11.00
CA GLY A 469 18.63 1.08 9.95
C GLY A 469 18.91 1.64 8.55
N ASN A 470 18.55 0.86 7.53
CA ASN A 470 18.93 1.08 6.13
C ASN A 470 17.74 0.81 5.19
N ARG A 471 17.87 1.18 3.91
CA ARG A 471 16.91 0.86 2.83
C ARG A 471 15.50 1.40 3.06
N GLY A 472 15.39 2.50 3.80
CA GLY A 472 14.13 3.21 4.00
C GLY A 472 13.66 3.92 2.73
N THR A 473 12.36 3.93 2.48
CA THR A 473 11.72 4.66 1.37
C THR A 473 10.80 5.75 1.92
N LEU A 474 11.14 7.02 1.68
CA LEU A 474 10.46 8.19 2.22
C LEU A 474 9.97 9.06 1.06
N HIS A 475 8.68 8.99 0.71
CA HIS A 475 8.22 9.61 -0.53
C HIS A 475 6.80 10.18 -0.53
N GLY A 476 6.54 11.17 -1.38
CA GLY A 476 5.19 11.74 -1.51
C GLY A 476 4.69 12.43 -0.25
N ASN A 477 5.57 12.79 0.70
CA ASN A 477 5.16 13.46 1.94
C ASN A 477 5.12 14.98 1.74
N PHE A 478 4.18 15.64 2.42
CA PHE A 478 4.02 17.09 2.42
C PHE A 478 4.46 17.67 3.77
N PHE A 479 5.47 18.54 3.76
CA PHE A 479 5.96 19.27 4.93
C PHE A 479 5.60 20.75 4.78
N LEU A 480 4.60 21.18 5.53
CA LEU A 480 4.02 22.53 5.49
C LEU A 480 4.36 23.25 6.79
N GLY A 481 5.46 23.99 6.79
CA GLY A 481 5.97 24.67 7.99
C GLY A 481 5.18 25.92 8.37
N GLU A 482 4.57 26.58 7.37
CA GLU A 482 3.82 27.84 7.52
C GLU A 482 4.61 28.93 8.29
N GLY A 483 5.94 28.88 8.22
CA GLY A 483 6.83 29.81 8.92
C GLY A 483 6.98 29.57 10.43
N LYS A 484 6.38 28.52 11.00
CA LYS A 484 6.55 28.20 12.42
C LYS A 484 8.00 27.83 12.71
N ALA A 485 8.54 28.35 13.81
CA ALA A 485 9.94 28.15 14.22
C ALA A 485 10.30 26.67 14.46
N GLY A 486 11.45 26.24 13.93
CA GLY A 486 11.98 24.89 14.13
C GLY A 486 11.23 23.77 13.40
N THR A 487 10.36 24.11 12.45
CA THR A 487 9.76 23.14 11.53
C THR A 487 10.83 22.59 10.59
N GLY A 488 10.95 21.27 10.54
CA GLY A 488 11.91 20.56 9.70
C GLY A 488 11.24 19.57 8.76
N GLY A 489 12.04 18.91 7.93
CA GLY A 489 11.56 17.92 6.97
C GLY A 489 12.12 16.54 7.25
N ILE A 490 13.00 16.05 6.40
CA ILE A 490 13.56 14.70 6.47
C ILE A 490 15.01 14.72 6.95
N ARG A 491 15.35 13.78 7.83
CA ARG A 491 16.71 13.51 8.30
C ARG A 491 17.05 12.04 8.14
N ILE A 492 18.22 11.73 7.57
CA ILE A 492 18.64 10.33 7.35
C ILE A 492 20.05 10.02 7.88
N TYR A 493 20.19 8.78 8.34
CA TYR A 493 21.44 8.08 8.66
C TYR A 493 21.35 6.65 8.15
N GLY A 494 22.49 6.01 7.87
CA GLY A 494 22.51 4.66 7.29
C GLY A 494 22.49 4.65 5.77
N GLN A 495 22.20 3.50 5.16
CA GLN A 495 22.54 3.25 3.76
C GLN A 495 21.31 3.00 2.88
N ASP A 496 21.46 3.28 1.58
CA ASP A 496 20.54 2.86 0.52
C ASP A 496 19.11 3.42 0.64
N HIS A 497 18.96 4.60 1.23
CA HIS A 497 17.66 5.26 1.36
C HIS A 497 17.17 5.85 0.03
N LYS A 498 15.86 5.82 -0.18
CA LYS A 498 15.17 6.48 -1.30
C LYS A 498 14.29 7.60 -0.77
N ILE A 499 14.51 8.83 -1.23
CA ILE A 499 13.81 10.03 -0.80
C ILE A 499 13.32 10.76 -2.05
N TYR A 500 12.02 10.67 -2.35
CA TYR A 500 11.51 11.19 -3.61
C TYR A 500 10.07 11.73 -3.57
N ASN A 501 9.71 12.60 -4.52
CA ASN A 501 8.38 13.20 -4.61
C ASN A 501 7.90 13.90 -3.32
N ASN A 502 8.80 14.29 -2.41
CA ASN A 502 8.41 15.02 -1.22
C ASN A 502 8.33 16.52 -1.51
N TYR A 503 7.37 17.19 -0.89
CA TYR A 503 7.14 18.62 -1.00
C TYR A 503 7.43 19.31 0.33
N PHE A 504 8.31 20.32 0.34
CA PHE A 504 8.75 21.05 1.52
C PHE A 504 8.50 22.55 1.35
N GLU A 505 7.63 23.14 2.17
CA GLU A 505 7.31 24.56 2.08
C GLU A 505 7.36 25.27 3.43
N GLY A 506 8.04 26.42 3.47
CA GLY A 506 8.00 27.35 4.60
C GLY A 506 8.59 26.78 5.89
N LEU A 507 9.51 25.82 5.80
CA LEU A 507 10.21 25.23 6.94
C LEU A 507 11.31 26.16 7.43
N THR A 508 11.46 26.26 8.75
CA THR A 508 12.38 27.23 9.37
C THR A 508 13.57 26.62 10.11
N GLY A 509 13.61 25.30 10.25
CA GLY A 509 14.71 24.59 10.89
C GLY A 509 15.99 24.56 10.06
N THR A 510 17.11 24.23 10.73
CA THR A 510 18.46 24.13 10.15
C THR A 510 19.23 22.99 10.83
N GLY A 511 20.34 22.53 10.25
CA GLY A 511 21.13 21.43 10.83
C GLY A 511 20.28 20.17 10.97
N HIS A 512 20.11 19.69 12.20
CA HIS A 512 19.24 18.56 12.54
C HIS A 512 17.76 18.72 12.15
N ASP A 513 17.29 19.96 11.97
CA ASP A 513 15.90 20.28 11.61
C ASP A 513 15.81 20.91 10.20
N ALA A 514 16.81 20.76 9.33
CA ALA A 514 16.72 21.26 7.94
C ALA A 514 15.55 20.62 7.17
N ALA A 515 15.16 21.20 6.03
CA ALA A 515 14.12 20.59 5.17
C ALA A 515 14.54 19.20 4.68
N LEU A 516 15.81 19.02 4.31
CA LEU A 516 16.40 17.72 4.07
C LEU A 516 17.85 17.67 4.53
N GLN A 517 18.19 16.70 5.37
CA GLN A 517 19.56 16.47 5.85
C GLN A 517 20.08 15.10 5.38
N VAL A 518 21.22 15.12 4.67
CA VAL A 518 22.03 13.95 4.31
C VAL A 518 23.36 14.03 5.08
N ASP A 519 23.49 13.31 6.19
CA ASP A 519 24.67 13.46 7.05
C ASP A 519 25.76 12.41 6.84
N GLY A 520 26.97 12.73 7.31
CA GLY A 520 28.09 11.81 7.30
C GLY A 520 28.22 10.96 8.56
N GLY A 521 27.53 11.26 9.65
CA GLY A 521 27.56 10.43 10.87
C GLY A 521 28.87 10.50 11.67
N ASP A 522 28.87 9.89 12.85
CA ASP A 522 30.03 9.77 13.76
C ASP A 522 30.69 8.39 13.73
N VAL A 523 30.04 7.41 13.10
CA VAL A 523 30.58 6.08 12.80
C VAL A 523 30.38 5.73 11.34
N ASP A 524 31.26 4.88 10.83
CA ASP A 524 31.29 4.50 9.41
C ASP A 524 30.72 3.08 9.21
N THR A 525 31.46 2.16 8.57
CA THR A 525 31.06 0.77 8.32
C THR A 525 31.06 -0.12 9.58
N SER A 526 31.54 0.41 10.70
CA SER A 526 31.49 -0.25 12.01
C SER A 526 31.36 0.79 13.12
N GLY A 527 30.67 0.43 14.21
CA GLY A 527 30.41 1.33 15.32
C GLY A 527 29.29 0.80 16.22
N ALA A 528 28.95 1.55 17.26
CA ALA A 528 27.84 1.22 18.13
C ALA A 528 26.49 1.39 17.39
N LEU A 529 25.52 0.51 17.65
CA LEU A 529 24.21 0.57 16.98
C LEU A 529 23.39 1.82 17.31
N ASN A 530 23.67 2.47 18.45
CA ASN A 530 23.05 3.73 18.85
C ASN A 530 23.75 4.98 18.32
N ALA A 531 24.86 4.82 17.58
CA ALA A 531 25.59 5.93 16.97
C ALA A 531 24.84 6.49 15.73
N HIS A 532 25.43 7.50 15.09
CA HIS A 532 24.95 8.10 13.86
C HIS A 532 25.73 7.51 12.69
N TRP A 533 25.12 6.55 12.00
CA TRP A 533 25.78 5.84 10.92
C TRP A 533 25.87 6.71 9.67
N ARG A 534 27.05 6.74 9.08
CA ARG A 534 27.35 7.47 7.85
C ARG A 534 26.36 7.14 6.74
N VAL A 535 25.89 8.18 6.04
CA VAL A 535 25.04 7.97 4.88
C VAL A 535 25.85 7.47 3.68
N TYR A 536 25.39 6.36 3.10
CA TYR A 536 25.88 5.79 1.86
C TYR A 536 24.74 5.61 0.87
N ARG A 537 25.00 5.92 -0.42
CA ARG A 537 24.11 5.53 -1.54
C ARG A 537 22.65 5.97 -1.37
N ALA A 538 22.42 7.11 -0.72
CA ALA A 538 21.09 7.68 -0.67
C ALA A 538 20.71 8.25 -2.05
N SER A 539 19.46 8.07 -2.46
CA SER A 539 18.87 8.69 -3.65
C SER A 539 17.87 9.75 -3.23
N VAL A 540 18.20 11.01 -3.45
CA VAL A 540 17.35 12.18 -3.19
C VAL A 540 16.90 12.75 -4.52
N VAL A 541 15.71 12.37 -4.97
CA VAL A 541 15.28 12.61 -6.36
C VAL A 541 13.87 13.18 -6.46
N ASN A 542 13.61 14.07 -7.41
CA ASN A 542 12.25 14.58 -7.68
C ASN A 542 11.56 15.17 -6.44
N ASN A 543 12.27 15.92 -5.60
CA ASN A 543 11.64 16.64 -4.47
C ASN A 543 11.48 18.13 -4.81
N THR A 544 10.47 18.79 -4.25
CA THR A 544 10.22 20.22 -4.41
C THR A 544 10.40 20.95 -3.09
N PHE A 545 11.20 22.01 -3.08
CA PHE A 545 11.49 22.83 -1.91
C PHE A 545 11.17 24.30 -2.20
N VAL A 546 10.30 24.91 -1.38
CA VAL A 546 9.80 26.27 -1.57
C VAL A 546 9.97 27.08 -0.29
N ASN A 547 10.78 28.14 -0.36
CA ASN A 547 10.87 29.17 0.70
C ASN A 547 11.23 28.62 2.09
N ASN A 548 12.07 27.57 2.16
CA ASN A 548 12.62 27.09 3.41
C ASN A 548 13.85 27.93 3.85
N VAL A 549 14.10 28.03 5.15
CA VAL A 549 15.31 28.66 5.71
C VAL A 549 16.56 27.87 5.34
N SER A 550 16.49 26.54 5.45
CA SER A 550 17.51 25.63 4.94
C SER A 550 16.85 24.51 4.14
N ASN A 551 17.29 24.34 2.90
CA ASN A 551 16.76 23.35 1.97
C ASN A 551 17.49 22.00 2.15
N ILE A 552 18.46 21.70 1.28
CA ILE A 552 19.23 20.46 1.33
C ILE A 552 20.57 20.74 2.01
N GLU A 553 20.83 20.11 3.16
CA GLU A 553 22.13 20.14 3.85
C GLU A 553 22.87 18.81 3.77
N VAL A 554 24.14 18.88 3.36
CA VAL A 554 25.02 17.72 3.18
C VAL A 554 26.16 17.78 4.21
N GLY A 555 26.22 16.77 5.08
CA GLY A 555 27.29 16.58 6.07
C GLY A 555 27.35 17.61 7.20
N ALA A 556 26.19 18.04 7.70
CA ALA A 556 26.05 19.20 8.60
C ALA A 556 26.50 18.97 10.04
N ASN A 557 26.26 17.80 10.64
CA ASN A 557 26.26 17.70 12.12
C ASN A 557 27.42 16.87 12.70
N TYR A 558 28.08 16.00 11.93
CA TYR A 558 29.13 15.10 12.45
C TYR A 558 30.48 15.26 11.74
N ASN A 559 31.47 14.42 12.06
CA ASN A 559 32.83 14.56 11.53
C ASN A 559 33.03 13.93 10.15
N LEU A 560 32.32 12.84 9.84
CA LEU A 560 32.42 12.19 8.54
C LEU A 560 31.57 12.94 7.50
N ALA A 561 31.83 12.68 6.22
CA ALA A 561 31.07 13.23 5.08
C ALA A 561 30.23 12.12 4.42
N PRO A 562 29.02 12.36 3.92
CA PRO A 562 28.25 11.32 3.22
C PRO A 562 28.95 10.85 1.93
N VAL A 563 28.60 9.64 1.47
CA VAL A 563 29.32 8.93 0.38
C VAL A 563 28.37 8.38 -0.67
N ASP A 564 28.82 8.38 -1.93
CA ASP A 564 28.22 7.69 -3.09
C ASP A 564 26.71 7.96 -3.24
N SER A 565 26.25 9.13 -2.82
CA SER A 565 24.82 9.49 -2.84
C SER A 565 24.50 10.32 -4.09
N THR A 566 23.22 10.32 -4.48
CA THR A 566 22.71 11.04 -5.64
C THR A 566 21.67 12.06 -5.19
N ILE A 567 21.84 13.31 -5.63
CA ILE A 567 20.87 14.40 -5.48
C ILE A 567 20.50 14.84 -6.89
N ALA A 568 19.36 14.39 -7.39
CA ALA A 568 18.97 14.63 -8.78
C ALA A 568 17.53 15.12 -8.94
N ASP A 569 17.26 15.84 -10.02
CA ASP A 569 15.90 16.16 -10.47
C ASP A 569 15.05 16.87 -9.41
N ASN A 570 15.66 17.58 -8.46
CA ASN A 570 14.95 18.34 -7.45
C ASN A 570 14.70 19.77 -7.95
N VAL A 571 13.58 20.37 -7.54
CA VAL A 571 13.31 21.82 -7.69
C VAL A 571 13.51 22.49 -6.34
N VAL A 572 14.41 23.46 -6.28
CA VAL A 572 14.73 24.17 -5.04
C VAL A 572 14.66 25.69 -5.27
N THR A 573 13.80 26.38 -4.54
CA THR A 573 13.70 27.84 -4.54
C THR A 573 13.70 28.41 -3.13
N GLY A 574 14.35 29.56 -2.95
CA GLY A 574 14.44 30.21 -1.64
C GLY A 574 15.15 31.56 -1.70
N SER A 575 14.94 32.39 -0.69
CA SER A 575 15.39 33.79 -0.67
C SER A 575 16.65 34.05 0.15
N GLN A 576 17.18 33.03 0.82
CA GLN A 576 18.34 33.13 1.70
C GLN A 576 19.16 31.83 1.70
N GLY A 577 20.41 31.93 2.17
CA GLY A 577 21.28 30.78 2.39
C GLY A 577 21.77 30.13 1.09
N LYS A 578 22.18 28.86 1.19
CA LYS A 578 22.50 28.02 0.04
C LYS A 578 21.35 27.06 -0.20
N LEU A 579 20.89 26.94 -1.44
CA LEU A 579 19.83 26.00 -1.83
C LEU A 579 20.31 24.54 -1.67
N PHE A 580 21.55 24.28 -2.09
CA PHE A 580 22.27 23.03 -1.89
C PHE A 580 23.50 23.34 -1.05
N ASN A 581 23.47 22.95 0.23
CA ASN A 581 24.46 23.38 1.21
C ASN A 581 25.37 22.24 1.64
N GLU A 582 26.50 22.10 0.95
CA GLU A 582 27.61 21.26 1.41
C GLU A 582 28.30 21.91 2.62
N ARG A 583 27.84 21.50 3.82
CA ARG A 583 28.48 21.85 5.09
C ARG A 583 29.80 21.09 5.26
N LYS A 584 29.89 19.92 4.63
CA LYS A 584 31.12 19.16 4.47
C LYS A 584 31.18 18.61 3.04
N VAL A 585 32.37 18.63 2.45
CA VAL A 585 32.61 18.11 1.10
C VAL A 585 32.30 16.61 1.09
N PRO A 586 31.27 16.16 0.34
CA PRO A 586 30.90 14.75 0.28
C PRO A 586 31.89 13.97 -0.60
N VAL A 587 31.87 12.64 -0.48
CA VAL A 587 32.71 11.75 -1.30
C VAL A 587 31.84 11.14 -2.40
N ASN A 588 32.24 11.31 -3.66
CA ASN A 588 31.53 10.77 -4.83
C ASN A 588 30.02 11.12 -4.88
N MET A 589 29.65 12.33 -4.47
CA MET A 589 28.27 12.80 -4.59
C MET A 589 27.95 13.14 -6.05
N THR A 590 26.80 12.68 -6.53
CA THR A 590 26.29 13.01 -7.86
C THR A 590 25.20 14.06 -7.76
N TYR A 591 25.34 15.14 -8.53
CA TYR A 591 24.29 16.12 -8.77
C TYR A 591 23.91 16.10 -10.26
N ALA A 592 22.63 15.92 -10.58
CA ALA A 592 22.15 15.85 -11.98
C ALA A 592 20.73 16.39 -12.12
N GLY A 593 20.40 17.06 -13.23
CA GLY A 593 19.02 17.46 -13.56
C GLY A 593 18.29 18.40 -12.58
N ASN A 594 18.94 18.85 -11.50
CA ASN A 594 18.31 19.72 -10.52
C ASN A 594 18.04 21.12 -11.10
N VAL A 595 16.95 21.75 -10.65
CA VAL A 595 16.60 23.14 -10.92
C VAL A 595 16.72 23.93 -9.62
N GLY A 596 17.54 24.97 -9.64
CA GLY A 596 17.74 25.86 -8.49
C GLY A 596 17.38 27.30 -8.84
N TRP A 597 16.53 27.94 -8.05
CA TRP A 597 16.18 29.34 -8.21
C TRP A 597 16.46 30.15 -6.95
N PRO A 598 17.70 30.65 -6.79
CA PRO A 598 18.00 31.54 -5.69
C PRO A 598 17.36 32.90 -5.94
N THR A 599 16.55 33.36 -4.99
CA THR A 599 16.03 34.73 -4.95
C THR A 599 16.68 35.48 -3.79
N GLY A 600 16.47 36.80 -3.70
CA GLY A 600 17.00 37.60 -2.59
C GLY A 600 18.51 37.47 -2.42
N SER A 601 18.95 36.99 -1.25
CA SER A 601 20.36 36.77 -0.92
C SER A 601 20.81 35.30 -1.06
N ALA A 602 19.92 34.42 -1.53
CA ALA A 602 20.25 33.02 -1.71
C ALA A 602 21.33 32.81 -2.79
N THR A 603 22.01 31.67 -2.71
CA THR A 603 22.90 31.16 -3.75
C THR A 603 22.63 29.68 -3.97
N VAL A 604 23.03 29.14 -5.13
CA VAL A 604 22.84 27.70 -5.41
C VAL A 604 23.63 26.82 -4.45
N GLY A 605 24.92 27.13 -4.23
CA GLY A 605 25.76 26.49 -3.20
C GLY A 605 26.66 25.35 -3.67
N VAL A 606 26.38 24.73 -4.82
CA VAL A 606 27.21 23.72 -5.51
C VAL A 606 27.66 24.21 -6.89
N THR A 607 28.64 23.55 -7.51
CA THR A 607 29.31 24.03 -8.74
C THR A 607 28.83 23.38 -10.04
N SER A 608 28.09 22.26 -9.98
CA SER A 608 27.59 21.55 -11.17
C SER A 608 26.29 20.80 -10.85
N GLY A 609 25.62 20.27 -11.88
CA GLY A 609 24.41 19.44 -11.71
C GLY A 609 23.14 20.19 -11.33
N VAL A 610 23.19 21.54 -11.30
CA VAL A 610 22.05 22.43 -11.02
C VAL A 610 21.95 23.47 -12.13
N ARG A 611 20.79 23.53 -12.78
CA ARG A 611 20.44 24.60 -13.71
C ARG A 611 19.82 25.75 -12.93
N THR A 612 20.44 26.92 -13.02
CA THR A 612 19.97 28.13 -12.32
C THR A 612 18.94 28.85 -13.16
N VAL A 613 17.66 28.57 -12.94
CA VAL A 613 16.55 29.15 -13.71
C VAL A 613 15.27 29.16 -12.86
N ASP A 614 14.41 30.15 -13.05
CA ASP A 614 13.11 30.22 -12.39
C ASP A 614 12.23 29.03 -12.82
N PRO A 615 11.83 28.12 -11.91
CA PRO A 615 10.97 26.99 -12.24
C PRO A 615 9.53 27.39 -12.59
N LEU A 616 9.17 28.67 -12.54
CA LEU A 616 7.82 29.16 -12.83
C LEU A 616 6.73 28.41 -12.05
N LEU A 617 7.00 28.18 -10.75
CA LEU A 617 6.05 27.53 -9.86
C LEU A 617 4.79 28.38 -9.70
N ALA A 618 3.63 27.77 -9.88
CA ALA A 618 2.32 28.37 -9.69
C ALA A 618 1.65 27.80 -8.43
N ARG A 619 1.02 28.68 -7.65
CA ARG A 619 0.21 28.24 -6.50
C ARG A 619 -1.05 27.54 -6.99
N ASP A 620 -1.29 26.33 -6.50
CA ASP A 620 -2.51 25.58 -6.75
C ASP A 620 -2.99 24.93 -5.44
N GLY A 621 -4.07 25.48 -4.89
CA GLY A 621 -4.53 25.16 -3.54
C GLY A 621 -3.46 25.47 -2.47
N SER A 622 -3.08 24.44 -1.70
CA SER A 622 -2.12 24.56 -0.59
C SER A 622 -0.66 24.32 -0.97
N VAL A 623 -0.36 23.98 -2.23
CA VAL A 623 1.00 23.68 -2.71
C VAL A 623 1.33 24.46 -3.97
N HIS A 624 2.61 24.46 -4.35
CA HIS A 624 3.08 24.98 -5.62
C HIS A 624 3.36 23.84 -6.60
N ARG A 625 2.93 24.01 -7.84
CA ARG A 625 3.11 23.09 -8.97
C ARG A 625 3.84 23.76 -10.12
N LEU A 626 4.30 23.00 -11.10
CA LEU A 626 4.91 23.55 -12.29
C LEU A 626 3.87 24.32 -13.12
N GLY A 627 4.12 25.61 -13.32
CA GLY A 627 3.30 26.44 -14.20
C GLY A 627 3.51 26.10 -15.67
N ALA A 628 2.58 26.55 -16.52
CA ALA A 628 2.69 26.39 -17.96
C ALA A 628 4.01 27.01 -18.49
N GLY A 629 4.77 26.22 -19.25
CA GLY A 629 6.07 26.64 -19.79
C GLY A 629 7.21 26.62 -18.76
N SER A 630 7.00 26.01 -17.60
CA SER A 630 8.05 25.78 -16.62
C SER A 630 9.27 25.14 -17.27
N PRO A 631 10.47 25.67 -17.02
CA PRO A 631 11.69 25.08 -17.54
C PRO A 631 12.06 23.79 -16.81
N ALA A 632 11.32 23.38 -15.77
CA ALA A 632 11.48 22.09 -15.09
C ALA A 632 10.71 20.94 -15.78
N ILE A 633 9.81 21.26 -16.72
CA ILE A 633 9.07 20.26 -17.51
C ILE A 633 10.04 19.52 -18.45
N ASP A 634 9.93 18.19 -18.49
CA ASP A 634 10.74 17.25 -19.27
C ASP A 634 12.26 17.41 -19.05
N ALA A 635 12.66 17.98 -17.91
CA ALA A 635 14.02 18.45 -17.67
C ALA A 635 14.81 17.63 -16.65
N GLY A 636 14.20 16.59 -16.06
CA GLY A 636 14.89 15.65 -15.19
C GLY A 636 15.88 14.78 -15.96
N ALA A 637 16.96 14.39 -15.30
CA ALA A 637 17.95 13.44 -15.77
C ALA A 637 17.41 12.01 -15.83
N GLY A 638 16.45 11.67 -14.96
CA GLY A 638 15.78 10.38 -14.95
C GLY A 638 16.68 9.21 -14.55
N GLY A 639 16.30 8.00 -14.97
CA GLY A 639 17.03 6.78 -14.63
C GLY A 639 16.71 6.22 -13.24
N HIS A 640 15.64 6.70 -12.60
CA HIS A 640 15.17 6.27 -11.28
C HIS A 640 13.91 5.42 -11.40
N ALA A 641 14.05 4.14 -11.79
CA ALA A 641 12.92 3.22 -12.04
C ALA A 641 11.95 3.03 -10.85
N PHE A 642 12.35 3.42 -9.64
CA PHE A 642 11.49 3.39 -8.45
C PHE A 642 10.60 4.64 -8.30
N VAL A 643 10.73 5.64 -9.17
CA VAL A 643 9.87 6.83 -9.22
C VAL A 643 8.91 6.67 -10.40
N THR A 644 7.70 6.20 -10.12
CA THR A 644 6.73 5.79 -11.15
C THR A 644 5.57 6.77 -11.32
N ASP A 645 5.29 7.55 -10.29
CA ASP A 645 4.31 8.62 -10.26
C ASP A 645 4.89 9.86 -9.56
N ASP A 646 4.09 10.89 -9.34
CA ASP A 646 4.47 12.16 -8.72
C ASP A 646 3.78 12.35 -7.35
N MET A 647 3.91 13.53 -6.73
CA MET A 647 3.27 13.81 -5.44
C MET A 647 1.73 13.76 -5.49
N ASP A 648 1.14 13.95 -6.67
CA ASP A 648 -0.31 13.99 -6.92
C ASP A 648 -0.90 12.64 -7.33
N GLY A 649 -0.06 11.64 -7.58
CA GLY A 649 -0.47 10.33 -8.09
C GLY A 649 -0.67 10.28 -9.60
N GLN A 650 -0.07 11.23 -10.30
CA GLN A 650 -0.02 11.24 -11.75
C GLN A 650 1.21 10.47 -12.20
N ALA A 651 1.04 9.58 -13.19
CA ALA A 651 2.14 8.77 -13.70
C ALA A 651 3.20 9.64 -14.38
N ARG A 652 4.48 9.35 -14.12
CA ARG A 652 5.60 9.96 -14.86
C ARG A 652 5.83 9.17 -16.14
N ALA A 653 5.52 9.76 -17.29
CA ALA A 653 5.55 9.08 -18.58
C ALA A 653 6.39 9.85 -19.60
N GLY A 654 7.40 9.20 -20.16
CA GLY A 654 8.31 9.82 -21.12
C GLY A 654 9.51 10.48 -20.45
N SER A 655 9.83 11.71 -20.85
CA SER A 655 10.80 12.53 -20.13
C SER A 655 10.17 12.95 -18.80
N ILE A 656 10.93 12.90 -17.71
CA ILE A 656 10.39 13.23 -16.39
C ILE A 656 10.62 14.70 -16.06
N ASP A 657 9.70 15.28 -15.30
CA ASP A 657 9.88 16.62 -14.76
C ASP A 657 10.85 16.64 -13.59
N ALA A 658 11.57 17.75 -13.43
CA ALA A 658 12.27 18.03 -12.18
C ALA A 658 11.26 18.52 -11.12
N GLY A 659 11.42 18.05 -9.89
CA GLY A 659 10.55 18.35 -8.77
C GLY A 659 9.56 17.22 -8.46
N ALA A 660 8.79 17.41 -7.40
CA ALA A 660 7.80 16.46 -6.89
C ALA A 660 6.52 16.38 -7.72
N ASP A 661 6.25 17.41 -8.53
CA ASP A 661 5.14 17.53 -9.46
C ASP A 661 5.56 16.95 -10.83
N GLU A 662 4.63 16.29 -11.52
CA GLU A 662 4.70 16.01 -12.95
C GLU A 662 3.62 16.85 -13.63
N HIS A 663 4.01 17.76 -14.53
CA HIS A 663 3.08 18.66 -15.19
C HIS A 663 2.10 17.88 -16.07
N SER A 664 0.93 17.60 -15.53
CA SER A 664 -0.08 16.77 -16.16
C SER A 664 -1.47 17.40 -16.08
N SER A 665 -2.31 17.07 -17.05
CA SER A 665 -3.76 17.35 -16.98
C SER A 665 -4.54 16.20 -16.32
N SER A 666 -3.87 15.15 -15.85
CA SER A 666 -4.50 14.01 -15.18
C SER A 666 -5.12 14.43 -13.85
N GLY A 667 -6.11 13.67 -13.37
CA GLY A 667 -6.72 13.97 -12.07
C GLY A 667 -5.71 13.83 -10.93
N VAL A 668 -5.68 14.80 -10.02
CA VAL A 668 -4.93 14.71 -8.76
C VAL A 668 -5.65 13.73 -7.84
N THR A 669 -4.95 12.70 -7.39
CA THR A 669 -5.48 11.64 -6.51
C THR A 669 -4.89 11.68 -5.11
N ARG A 670 -3.78 12.42 -4.92
CA ARG A 670 -3.08 12.61 -3.66
C ARG A 670 -2.77 14.09 -3.45
N GLY A 671 -2.73 14.52 -2.20
CA GLY A 671 -2.44 15.90 -1.85
C GLY A 671 -2.27 16.05 -0.34
N PRO A 672 -1.99 17.27 0.16
CA PRO A 672 -1.89 17.51 1.58
C PRO A 672 -3.19 17.16 2.30
N LEU A 673 -3.08 16.33 3.33
CA LEU A 673 -4.20 15.88 4.14
C LEU A 673 -4.66 16.99 5.09
N THR A 674 -5.94 16.92 5.39
CA THR A 674 -6.62 17.75 6.38
C THR A 674 -7.35 16.85 7.38
N SER A 675 -7.90 17.45 8.43
CA SER A 675 -8.66 16.71 9.45
C SER A 675 -9.92 16.01 8.92
N THR A 676 -10.36 16.27 7.69
CA THR A 676 -11.48 15.53 7.05
C THR A 676 -11.05 14.24 6.39
N ASP A 677 -9.75 14.07 6.13
CA ASP A 677 -9.20 12.91 5.41
C ASP A 677 -8.73 11.79 6.36
N VAL A 678 -8.62 12.12 7.65
CA VAL A 678 -8.03 11.27 8.69
C VAL A 678 -8.87 11.26 9.97
N GLY A 679 -8.54 10.35 10.88
CA GLY A 679 -9.22 10.26 12.18
C GLY A 679 -10.54 9.46 12.12
N PRO A 680 -11.29 9.42 13.25
CA PRO A 680 -12.31 8.40 13.50
C PRO A 680 -13.66 8.53 12.80
#